data_AF-A0AAE9YCM5-F1
#
_entry.id   AF-A0AAE9YCM5-F1
#
_cell.length_a   1.000
_cell.length_b   1.000
_cell.length_c   1.000
_cell.angle_alpha   90.00
_cell.angle_beta   90.00
_cell.angle_gamma   90.00
#
_symmetry.space_group_name_H-M   'P 1'
#
loop_
_entity.id
_entity.type
_entity.pdbx_description
1 polymer ?
#
loop_
_entity_poly.entity_id
_entity_poly.type
_entity_poly.pdbx_seq_one_letter_code
_entity_poly.pdbx_strand_id
1 'polypeptide(L)'
;MTAGAGSAEAGEERVPAAKGGVPGTGADGDAAVAVAAADVEPDPGPASGWLRRRLTDGAPVMPLLILFGLNLTDELDRSAFGVLLPNIRDDFDLSNSGILGLVALSAAAALLLTVPIAAWADRGNRVRIALLGAAAWAFFSLGTGLAFTAWVLVAMRSGSSIGQAVNFPTHNSLLSDYYKPELRPRVYSLHRSANAFGVVLGAVLGAGLAQIAGWRTPFFVFAVPTALLVVLGLRLRDPGRGHHERAAMGADAELLGVDEPPPSFAEAYRMVWTIDSLRRIFVALPFLAASIAGFVSISSILYEQVWGLDEVERSWVLIPVQLVELGGLALGARIGMKALARGPSHVFRFIGLASFLAAGLSIVLATAPRLWVAIVANSLIVACLAIVGPGVLSSLSLAIPPRARSIGFSIGALFVLPGLLVLPVIGWIGDAHGFRWGIAVIAPIYVVGGLLISSVGSVIDGDVHQVWAGAAARAELLRERRAGRQKLLLVRGLDVRYGDIRILFGVDVEVEEGEVVALLGTNGAGKSTLLNAISGVVPASRGAVIFDGRDITHAPPEEIALLGIGQVPGGKGVFPGLTVAENLRVAGWMARRDPGALAGRRARVDAMFPVLVERRDDVAANLSGGQQQMLALSMAFLTRPKLLVIDELSLGLAPVVVEQLLDVVRALRDEGTTILLVEQSVNVALSVADRAYFLEKGEVRFDGPTADLLDRPDVLRSVFLEGATKGLAEVAPPSGNGHDRAAPVGGLGVGPTDQGTPDEDEVLRLAAASASPLLQGARGAERDQGPGLVARDLSVRFGGVVAVAGVSLDLAPGEVLGLVGPNGAGKTTLIDLLSGHTRADSGTVALGDRDLTRMGAGARARAGMGRSFQDSRLFPSLTVEEAVAVALERWVGVRDPLNAALRTPPLVTSEAAVAAEVTQLIDLLGLEAFRSKFVGELSTGSRRIVDLACVLAHRPDVVLLDEPSSGIAQREAEALGPLLLRIRDALGASLVVIEHDMSLITSVSDRLIALDQGRVVTDGPPDEVLRHPEVVAAYLGTDEAVLTRSGPTRDHIDEGP
;
A
#
# COMPACT_ATOMS: atom_id res chain seq x y z
N MET A 1 -25.60 66.08 25.99
CA MET A 1 -25.73 65.44 27.32
C MET A 1 -24.86 64.19 27.28
N THR A 2 -23.54 64.38 27.46
CA THR A 2 -22.73 63.98 28.64
C THR A 2 -22.52 62.45 28.69
N ALA A 3 -21.34 61.85 28.48
CA ALA A 3 -19.93 62.27 28.28
C ALA A 3 -19.24 61.16 27.43
N GLY A 4 -18.43 61.41 26.39
CA GLY A 4 -17.04 61.92 26.35
C GLY A 4 -16.04 60.74 26.28
N ALA A 5 -15.67 60.18 25.12
CA ALA A 5 -14.71 60.62 24.08
C ALA A 5 -13.21 60.39 24.42
N GLY A 6 -12.48 59.72 23.51
CA GLY A 6 -11.11 60.12 23.10
C GLY A 6 -9.90 59.28 23.55
N SER A 7 -9.41 58.43 22.64
CA SER A 7 -8.04 58.38 22.05
C SER A 7 -6.76 58.77 22.83
N ALA A 8 -5.70 58.01 22.55
CA ALA A 8 -4.36 58.45 22.08
C ALA A 8 -3.13 58.08 22.95
N GLU A 9 -2.05 57.85 22.19
CA GLU A 9 -0.68 57.46 22.53
C GLU A 9 0.08 58.46 23.42
N ALA A 10 1.17 58.01 24.07
CA ALA A 10 2.55 58.52 23.89
C ALA A 10 3.44 58.30 25.14
N GLY A 11 4.61 57.67 24.92
CA GLY A 11 5.90 58.36 25.05
C GLY A 11 6.64 58.41 26.39
N GLU A 12 7.96 58.14 26.29
CA GLU A 12 9.08 58.75 27.04
C GLU A 12 9.45 58.15 28.43
N GLU A 13 10.70 57.86 28.81
CA GLU A 13 11.96 58.61 28.59
C GLU A 13 13.24 57.76 28.90
N ARG A 14 14.28 58.00 28.07
CA ARG A 14 15.74 58.20 28.34
C ARG A 14 16.72 57.13 28.90
N VAL A 15 17.78 56.96 28.11
CA VAL A 15 19.14 56.43 28.39
C VAL A 15 19.99 57.48 29.18
N PRO A 16 21.14 57.13 29.83
CA PRO A 16 22.43 57.22 29.10
C PRO A 16 23.55 56.22 29.51
N ALA A 17 24.38 55.88 28.51
CA ALA A 17 25.87 55.76 28.47
C ALA A 17 26.63 54.98 29.59
N ALA A 18 27.71 54.22 29.36
CA ALA A 18 28.82 54.45 28.43
C ALA A 18 29.80 53.23 28.36
N LYS A 19 30.47 53.09 27.21
CA LYS A 19 31.87 52.67 26.99
C LYS A 19 32.32 51.20 27.24
N GLY A 20 32.61 50.51 26.13
CA GLY A 20 34.02 50.23 25.77
C GLY A 20 34.48 48.76 25.73
N GLY A 21 34.80 48.27 24.53
CA GLY A 21 36.02 47.48 24.26
C GLY A 21 35.95 45.95 24.37
N VAL A 22 36.01 45.27 23.22
CA VAL A 22 36.61 43.93 23.01
C VAL A 22 38.10 44.20 22.69
N PRO A 23 39.13 43.44 23.17
CA PRO A 23 39.33 42.01 22.82
C PRO A 23 40.12 41.11 23.81
N GLY A 24 40.08 39.79 23.60
CA GLY A 24 41.21 38.90 23.92
C GLY A 24 40.92 37.59 24.65
N THR A 25 40.81 36.50 23.88
CA THR A 25 41.45 35.17 24.05
C THR A 25 41.68 34.57 25.45
N GLY A 26 41.20 33.34 25.67
CA GLY A 26 41.79 32.41 26.64
C GLY A 26 40.79 31.40 27.20
N ALA A 27 40.97 30.12 26.86
CA ALA A 27 40.23 28.98 27.40
C ALA A 27 40.53 28.78 28.90
N ASP A 28 39.50 28.51 29.70
CA ASP A 28 39.31 27.28 30.49
C ASP A 28 38.27 27.46 31.60
N GLY A 29 37.35 26.49 31.68
CA GLY A 29 37.00 25.84 32.95
C GLY A 29 35.84 26.41 33.78
N ASP A 30 34.70 25.72 33.70
CA ASP A 30 33.75 25.48 34.79
C ASP A 30 33.10 26.69 35.50
N ALA A 31 31.99 27.17 34.92
CA ALA A 31 30.86 27.68 35.69
C ALA A 31 29.54 27.29 35.02
N ALA A 32 28.84 26.37 35.68
CA ALA A 32 27.59 25.77 35.28
C ALA A 32 26.49 26.79 34.95
N VAL A 33 25.94 26.70 33.73
CA VAL A 33 24.62 27.25 33.39
C VAL A 33 23.62 26.10 33.52
N ALA A 34 23.08 25.97 34.73
CA ALA A 34 21.93 25.14 35.03
C ALA A 34 20.65 25.90 34.68
N VAL A 35 19.97 25.51 33.60
CA VAL A 35 18.56 25.86 33.37
C VAL A 35 17.81 24.66 32.79
N ALA A 36 16.81 24.21 33.58
CA ALA A 36 15.64 23.40 33.24
C ALA A 36 15.82 21.93 32.82
N ALA A 37 16.35 21.11 33.74
CA ALA A 37 15.76 19.80 33.94
C ALA A 37 14.32 20.01 34.47
N ALA A 38 13.32 19.50 33.76
CA ALA A 38 11.92 19.58 34.18
C ALA A 38 11.75 19.02 35.60
N ASP A 39 11.15 19.84 36.46
CA ASP A 39 10.90 19.63 37.89
C ASP A 39 10.73 18.16 38.33
N VAL A 40 11.78 17.64 38.96
CA VAL A 40 11.70 16.44 39.80
C VAL A 40 10.94 16.82 41.07
N GLU A 41 9.90 16.03 41.40
CA GLU A 41 9.14 16.09 42.65
C GLU A 41 10.02 16.35 43.90
N PRO A 42 9.48 17.00 44.96
CA PRO A 42 10.23 17.29 46.19
C PRO A 42 10.79 16.00 46.82
N ASP A 43 12.01 16.10 47.35
CA ASP A 43 12.79 15.01 47.94
C ASP A 43 11.96 14.19 48.96
N PRO A 44 11.59 12.93 48.64
CA PRO A 44 10.95 12.05 49.59
C PRO A 44 12.06 11.30 50.36
N GLY A 45 11.95 11.21 51.68
CA GLY A 45 13.00 10.79 52.62
C GLY A 45 13.76 9.46 52.37
N PRO A 46 14.60 9.00 53.32
CA PRO A 46 15.65 8.00 53.07
C PRO A 46 15.17 6.64 52.52
N ALA A 47 13.92 6.24 52.77
CA ALA A 47 13.33 5.00 52.24
C ALA A 47 13.06 5.05 50.71
N SER A 48 12.69 6.23 50.16
CA SER A 48 12.48 6.40 48.71
C SER A 48 13.77 6.43 47.92
N GLY A 49 14.89 6.84 48.54
CA GLY A 49 16.21 6.81 47.90
C GLY A 49 16.65 5.37 47.55
N TRP A 50 16.37 4.40 48.41
CA TRP A 50 16.68 2.99 48.16
C TRP A 50 15.77 2.39 47.07
N LEU A 51 14.46 2.66 47.12
CA LEU A 51 13.50 2.19 46.11
C LEU A 51 13.82 2.79 44.72
N ARG A 52 14.13 4.09 44.65
CA ARG A 52 14.53 4.79 43.41
C ARG A 52 15.79 4.18 42.79
N ARG A 53 16.85 3.97 43.58
CA ARG A 53 18.09 3.35 43.07
C ARG A 53 17.87 1.91 42.64
N ARG A 54 17.09 1.15 43.41
CA ARG A 54 16.92 -0.28 43.13
C ARG A 54 15.99 -0.54 41.97
N LEU A 55 14.88 0.18 41.81
CA LEU A 55 13.82 -0.14 40.84
C LEU A 55 13.94 0.63 39.52
N THR A 56 14.27 1.92 39.60
CA THR A 56 14.16 2.88 38.48
C THR A 56 15.49 3.58 38.17
N ASP A 57 16.59 3.14 38.80
CA ASP A 57 17.94 3.70 38.64
C ASP A 57 17.98 5.24 38.78
N GLY A 58 17.25 5.76 39.79
CA GLY A 58 17.18 7.20 40.09
C GLY A 58 16.00 7.95 39.45
N ALA A 59 15.28 7.34 38.49
CA ALA A 59 14.08 7.95 37.90
C ALA A 59 12.88 7.96 38.88
N PRO A 60 11.86 8.82 38.67
CA PRO A 60 10.70 8.93 39.57
C PRO A 60 9.97 7.59 39.74
N VAL A 61 9.72 7.16 40.98
CA VAL A 61 9.05 5.89 41.28
C VAL A 61 7.53 6.04 41.36
N MET A 62 7.04 7.25 41.64
CA MET A 62 5.63 7.55 41.85
C MET A 62 4.73 7.16 40.66
N PRO A 63 5.07 7.47 39.39
CA PRO A 63 4.26 7.04 38.25
C PRO A 63 4.14 5.53 38.15
N LEU A 64 5.23 4.79 38.40
CA LEU A 64 5.22 3.33 38.33
C LEU A 64 4.37 2.72 39.45
N LEU A 65 4.44 3.24 40.68
CA LEU A 65 3.60 2.76 41.79
C LEU A 65 2.11 3.02 41.56
N ILE A 66 1.74 4.18 41.04
CA ILE A 66 0.34 4.51 40.75
C ILE A 66 -0.18 3.65 39.59
N LEU A 67 0.56 3.57 38.48
CA LEU A 67 0.15 2.75 37.33
C LEU A 67 0.13 1.26 37.65
N PHE A 68 1.03 0.78 38.52
CA PHE A 68 1.01 -0.56 39.09
C PHE A 68 -0.24 -0.76 39.95
N GLY A 69 -0.53 0.17 40.87
CA GLY A 69 -1.68 0.11 41.75
C GLY A 69 -3.00 0.09 40.99
N LEU A 70 -3.15 0.95 39.99
CA LEU A 70 -4.36 1.02 39.14
C LEU A 70 -4.58 -0.30 38.37
N ASN A 71 -3.51 -0.89 37.85
CA ASN A 71 -3.56 -2.18 37.16
C ASN A 71 -3.86 -3.34 38.15
N LEU A 72 -3.28 -3.29 39.36
CA LEU A 72 -3.55 -4.25 40.42
C LEU A 72 -5.03 -4.23 40.80
N THR A 73 -5.60 -3.05 41.05
CA THR A 73 -7.00 -2.90 41.44
C THR A 73 -7.98 -3.36 40.36
N ASP A 74 -7.67 -3.11 39.09
CA ASP A 74 -8.45 -3.63 37.96
C ASP A 74 -8.50 -5.17 37.98
N GLU A 75 -7.34 -5.80 38.19
CA GLU A 75 -7.26 -7.26 38.26
C GLU A 75 -7.92 -7.85 39.51
N LEU A 76 -7.93 -7.14 40.65
CA LEU A 76 -8.67 -7.55 41.85
C LEU A 76 -10.17 -7.73 41.56
N ASP A 77 -10.78 -6.73 40.91
CA ASP A 77 -12.20 -6.76 40.56
C ASP A 77 -12.50 -7.88 39.56
N ARG A 78 -11.68 -8.01 38.51
CA ARG A 78 -11.86 -9.05 37.48
C ARG A 78 -11.76 -10.44 38.08
N SER A 79 -10.74 -10.67 38.91
CA SER A 79 -10.53 -11.96 39.57
C SER A 79 -11.68 -12.30 40.51
N ALA A 80 -12.13 -11.34 41.32
CA ALA A 80 -13.27 -11.54 42.21
C ALA A 80 -14.58 -11.78 41.46
N PHE A 81 -14.84 -11.05 40.37
CA PHE A 81 -16.00 -11.31 39.52
C PHE A 81 -15.96 -12.70 38.89
N GLY A 82 -14.78 -13.16 38.44
CA GLY A 82 -14.60 -14.51 37.92
C GLY A 82 -14.89 -15.58 38.97
N VAL A 83 -14.38 -15.42 40.20
CA VAL A 83 -14.62 -16.37 41.30
C VAL A 83 -16.07 -16.37 41.77
N LEU A 84 -16.74 -15.21 41.76
CA LEU A 84 -18.12 -15.04 42.23
C LEU A 84 -19.16 -15.20 41.12
N LEU A 85 -18.74 -15.55 39.91
CA LEU A 85 -19.60 -15.68 38.74
C LEU A 85 -20.81 -16.61 38.98
N PRO A 86 -20.68 -17.78 39.66
CA PRO A 86 -21.83 -18.64 39.97
C PRO A 86 -22.84 -17.97 40.90
N ASN A 87 -22.38 -17.30 41.97
CA ASN A 87 -23.26 -16.59 42.90
C ASN A 87 -24.03 -15.46 42.20
N ILE A 88 -23.36 -14.74 41.29
CA ILE A 88 -23.97 -13.66 40.50
C ILE A 88 -25.02 -14.23 39.54
N ARG A 89 -24.70 -15.33 38.85
CA ARG A 89 -25.63 -16.01 37.96
C ARG A 89 -26.92 -16.38 38.69
N ASP A 90 -26.79 -17.00 39.86
CA ASP A 90 -27.92 -17.49 40.64
C ASP A 90 -28.75 -16.34 41.24
N ASP A 91 -28.13 -15.23 41.66
CA ASP A 91 -28.85 -14.02 42.18
C ASP A 91 -29.73 -13.34 41.12
N PHE A 92 -29.39 -13.49 39.84
CA PHE A 92 -30.12 -12.90 38.71
C PHE A 92 -30.92 -13.91 37.88
N ASP A 93 -31.00 -15.17 38.30
CA ASP A 93 -31.66 -16.27 37.58
C ASP A 93 -31.19 -16.36 36.11
N LEU A 94 -29.88 -16.16 35.90
CA LEU A 94 -29.27 -16.18 34.57
C LEU A 94 -28.91 -17.61 34.16
N SER A 95 -29.06 -17.91 32.87
CA SER A 95 -28.48 -19.13 32.32
C SER A 95 -26.95 -19.03 32.26
N ASN A 96 -26.26 -20.18 32.29
CA ASN A 96 -24.82 -20.26 32.06
C ASN A 96 -24.39 -19.58 30.75
N SER A 97 -25.16 -19.81 29.68
CA SER A 97 -24.93 -19.16 28.39
C SER A 97 -25.16 -17.64 28.46
N GLY A 98 -26.14 -17.18 29.25
CA GLY A 98 -26.44 -15.76 29.43
C GLY A 98 -25.30 -15.00 30.10
N ILE A 99 -24.73 -15.56 31.19
CA ILE A 99 -23.64 -14.89 31.90
C ILE A 99 -22.29 -14.96 31.16
N LEU A 100 -22.02 -16.05 30.43
CA LEU A 100 -20.85 -16.14 29.55
C LEU A 100 -20.96 -15.21 28.33
N GLY A 101 -22.16 -15.07 27.76
CA GLY A 101 -22.44 -14.10 26.69
C GLY A 101 -22.19 -12.65 27.12
N LEU A 102 -22.53 -12.31 28.38
CA LEU A 102 -22.24 -11.01 28.98
C LEU A 102 -20.72 -10.74 29.08
N VAL A 103 -19.95 -11.72 29.60
CA VAL A 103 -18.49 -11.61 29.69
C VAL A 103 -17.87 -11.42 28.30
N ALA A 104 -18.28 -12.22 27.31
CA ALA A 104 -17.79 -12.13 25.95
C ALA A 104 -18.12 -10.78 25.29
N LEU A 105 -19.35 -10.28 25.42
CA LEU A 105 -19.78 -9.00 24.86
C LEU A 105 -19.02 -7.83 25.50
N SER A 106 -18.84 -7.83 26.82
CA SER A 106 -18.09 -6.79 27.54
C SER A 106 -16.60 -6.78 27.17
N ALA A 107 -15.98 -7.95 26.98
CA ALA A 107 -14.59 -8.08 26.54
C ALA A 107 -14.40 -7.62 25.08
N ALA A 108 -15.33 -8.00 24.18
CA ALA A 108 -15.30 -7.57 22.79
C ALA A 108 -15.47 -6.05 22.65
N ALA A 109 -16.41 -5.44 23.40
CA ALA A 109 -16.60 -4.00 23.43
C ALA A 109 -15.35 -3.26 23.93
N ALA A 110 -14.69 -3.79 24.97
CA ALA A 110 -13.43 -3.23 25.47
C ALA A 110 -12.34 -3.26 24.39
N LEU A 111 -12.14 -4.39 23.71
CA LEU A 111 -11.15 -4.52 22.64
C LEU A 111 -11.41 -3.53 21.49
N LEU A 112 -12.67 -3.37 21.07
CA LEU A 112 -13.06 -2.43 20.01
C LEU A 112 -12.80 -0.96 20.38
N LEU A 113 -12.91 -0.62 21.65
CA LEU A 113 -12.68 0.76 22.14
C LEU A 113 -11.21 1.11 22.36
N THR A 114 -10.31 0.12 22.39
CA THR A 114 -8.87 0.39 22.59
C THR A 114 -8.28 1.35 21.55
N VAL A 115 -8.63 1.20 20.28
CA VAL A 115 -8.12 2.03 19.16
C VAL A 115 -8.62 3.48 19.21
N PRO A 116 -9.92 3.79 19.36
CA PRO A 116 -10.36 5.18 19.49
C PRO A 116 -9.82 5.84 20.77
N ILE A 117 -9.73 5.10 21.88
CA ILE A 117 -9.11 5.61 23.12
C ILE A 117 -7.63 5.90 22.88
N ALA A 118 -6.92 5.04 22.15
CA ALA A 118 -5.52 5.25 21.80
C ALA A 118 -5.31 6.50 20.95
N ALA A 119 -6.19 6.74 19.96
CA ALA A 119 -6.16 7.94 19.14
C ALA A 119 -6.44 9.21 19.95
N TRP A 120 -7.29 9.11 20.97
CA TRP A 120 -7.50 10.20 21.91
C TRP A 120 -6.27 10.39 22.83
N ALA A 121 -5.62 9.31 23.26
CA ALA A 121 -4.43 9.33 24.10
C ALA A 121 -3.20 9.94 23.40
N ASP A 122 -3.04 9.73 22.08
CA ASP A 122 -1.95 10.34 21.31
C ASP A 122 -2.17 11.85 21.07
N ARG A 123 -3.41 12.38 21.22
CA ARG A 123 -3.72 13.82 21.11
C ARG A 123 -3.91 14.53 22.45
N GLY A 124 -4.22 13.78 23.49
CA GLY A 124 -4.56 14.30 24.81
C GLY A 124 -3.45 14.10 25.84
N ASN A 125 -3.81 14.39 27.09
CA ASN A 125 -2.99 14.08 28.25
C ASN A 125 -3.32 12.66 28.73
N ARG A 126 -2.36 11.75 28.59
CA ARG A 126 -2.53 10.31 28.85
C ARG A 126 -2.76 10.02 30.33
N VAL A 127 -2.16 10.82 31.22
CA VAL A 127 -2.40 10.72 32.66
C VAL A 127 -3.86 11.00 32.97
N ARG A 128 -4.43 12.11 32.48
CA ARG A 128 -5.84 12.44 32.70
C ARG A 128 -6.77 11.38 32.14
N ILE A 129 -6.47 10.84 30.96
CA ILE A 129 -7.26 9.78 30.34
C ILE A 129 -7.20 8.50 31.19
N ALA A 130 -6.02 8.10 31.66
CA ALA A 130 -5.86 6.95 32.55
C ALA A 130 -6.63 7.11 33.88
N LEU A 131 -6.58 8.31 34.49
CA LEU A 131 -7.31 8.59 35.72
C LEU A 131 -8.82 8.64 35.52
N LEU A 132 -9.29 9.21 34.41
CA LEU A 132 -10.71 9.17 34.03
C LEU A 132 -11.18 7.74 33.79
N GLY A 133 -10.37 6.92 33.12
CA GLY A 133 -10.62 5.49 32.93
C GLY A 133 -10.72 4.74 34.26
N ALA A 134 -9.79 4.99 35.19
CA ALA A 134 -9.80 4.41 36.53
C ALA A 134 -10.98 4.88 37.38
N ALA A 135 -11.36 6.15 37.30
CA ALA A 135 -12.53 6.69 37.99
C ALA A 135 -13.84 6.11 37.44
N ALA A 136 -13.97 6.01 36.12
CA ALA A 136 -15.09 5.36 35.46
C ALA A 136 -15.18 3.89 35.85
N TRP A 137 -14.05 3.17 35.81
CA TRP A 137 -13.96 1.79 36.28
C TRP A 137 -14.44 1.65 37.73
N ALA A 138 -14.00 2.53 38.64
CA ALA A 138 -14.37 2.45 40.06
C ALA A 138 -15.86 2.68 40.26
N PHE A 139 -16.44 3.65 39.53
CA PHE A 139 -17.88 3.89 39.51
C PHE A 139 -18.67 2.66 39.02
N PHE A 140 -18.23 2.04 37.91
CA PHE A 140 -18.89 0.87 37.34
C PHE A 140 -18.69 -0.42 38.17
N SER A 141 -17.54 -0.55 38.85
CA SER A 141 -17.29 -1.60 39.84
C SER A 141 -18.28 -1.48 41.01
N LEU A 142 -18.40 -0.29 41.61
CA LEU A 142 -19.44 -0.02 42.63
C LEU A 142 -20.85 -0.34 42.12
N GLY A 143 -21.15 0.09 40.88
CA GLY A 143 -22.41 -0.19 40.22
C GLY A 143 -22.70 -1.69 40.05
N THR A 144 -21.66 -2.51 39.86
CA THR A 144 -21.80 -3.97 39.80
C THR A 144 -22.34 -4.52 41.11
N GLY A 145 -21.84 -4.05 42.27
CA GLY A 145 -22.38 -4.42 43.58
C GLY A 145 -23.81 -3.93 43.82
N LEU A 146 -24.22 -2.82 43.19
CA LEU A 146 -25.56 -2.25 43.27
C LEU A 146 -26.56 -2.82 42.25
N ALA A 147 -26.12 -3.66 41.32
CA ALA A 147 -26.98 -4.17 40.26
C ALA A 147 -28.17 -4.94 40.85
N PHE A 148 -29.39 -4.60 40.45
CA PHE A 148 -30.63 -5.23 40.93
C PHE A 148 -31.40 -5.92 39.80
N THR A 149 -30.92 -5.80 38.56
CA THR A 149 -31.37 -6.60 37.42
C THR A 149 -30.17 -7.06 36.59
N ALA A 150 -30.35 -8.13 35.81
CA ALA A 150 -29.35 -8.61 34.87
C ALA A 150 -28.92 -7.55 33.85
N TRP A 151 -29.85 -6.72 33.35
CA TRP A 151 -29.52 -5.65 32.40
C TRP A 151 -28.66 -4.55 33.03
N VAL A 152 -28.92 -4.20 34.30
CA VAL A 152 -28.05 -3.28 35.03
C VAL A 152 -26.68 -3.90 35.24
N LEU A 153 -26.60 -5.19 35.56
CA LEU A 153 -25.32 -5.89 35.69
C LEU A 153 -24.52 -5.87 34.36
N VAL A 154 -25.17 -6.15 33.23
CA VAL A 154 -24.55 -6.06 31.88
C VAL A 154 -23.99 -4.66 31.67
N ALA A 155 -24.80 -3.61 31.89
CA ALA A 155 -24.40 -2.24 31.68
C ALA A 155 -23.21 -1.84 32.57
N MET A 156 -23.23 -2.24 33.85
CA MET A 156 -22.14 -1.94 34.79
C MET A 156 -20.86 -2.70 34.42
N ARG A 157 -20.96 -3.96 34.01
CA ARG A 157 -19.80 -4.76 33.59
C ARG A 157 -19.19 -4.28 32.28
N SER A 158 -20.01 -3.91 31.31
CA SER A 158 -19.54 -3.24 30.09
C SER A 158 -18.85 -1.91 30.42
N GLY A 159 -19.38 -1.11 31.34
CA GLY A 159 -18.73 0.13 31.76
C GLY A 159 -17.37 -0.08 32.44
N SER A 160 -17.25 -1.11 33.29
CA SER A 160 -15.98 -1.50 33.91
C SER A 160 -14.94 -1.94 32.86
N SER A 161 -15.36 -2.69 31.84
CA SER A 161 -14.46 -3.12 30.76
C SER A 161 -13.99 -1.96 29.85
N ILE A 162 -14.77 -0.89 29.72
CA ILE A 162 -14.33 0.36 29.06
C ILE A 162 -13.18 1.00 29.84
N GLY A 163 -13.28 1.08 31.17
CA GLY A 163 -12.19 1.58 32.00
C GLY A 163 -10.90 0.77 31.81
N GLN A 164 -11.02 -0.56 31.69
CA GLN A 164 -9.89 -1.45 31.35
C GLN A 164 -9.31 -1.17 29.96
N ALA A 165 -10.15 -0.89 28.96
CA ALA A 165 -9.71 -0.59 27.59
C ALA A 165 -8.80 0.64 27.51
N VAL A 166 -8.86 1.53 28.52
CA VAL A 166 -7.97 2.68 28.65
C VAL A 166 -6.56 2.29 29.10
N ASN A 167 -6.43 1.27 29.95
CA ASN A 167 -5.16 0.93 30.60
C ASN A 167 -4.09 0.55 29.57
N PHE A 168 -4.45 -0.30 28.60
CA PHE A 168 -3.50 -0.82 27.61
C PHE A 168 -2.83 0.27 26.73
N PRO A 169 -3.56 1.20 26.08
CA PRO A 169 -2.94 2.31 25.32
C PRO A 169 -2.21 3.33 26.18
N THR A 170 -2.70 3.62 27.39
CA THR A 170 -2.19 4.73 28.21
C THR A 170 -1.00 4.31 29.07
N HIS A 171 -1.11 3.21 29.82
CA HIS A 171 -0.04 2.76 30.72
C HIS A 171 1.22 2.40 29.92
N ASN A 172 1.08 1.62 28.84
CA ASN A 172 2.24 1.21 28.05
C ASN A 172 2.98 2.41 27.42
N SER A 173 2.22 3.42 26.98
CA SER A 173 2.75 4.67 26.41
C SER A 173 3.42 5.55 27.48
N LEU A 174 2.76 5.74 28.63
CA LEU A 174 3.30 6.49 29.78
C LEU A 174 4.59 5.87 30.31
N LEU A 175 4.62 4.54 30.52
CA LEU A 175 5.83 3.85 30.99
C LEU A 175 7.00 3.98 30.00
N SER A 176 6.73 4.07 28.69
CA SER A 176 7.78 4.30 27.71
C SER A 176 8.39 5.70 27.81
N ASP A 177 7.58 6.72 28.09
CA ASP A 177 8.03 8.12 28.14
C ASP A 177 8.52 8.55 29.54
N TYR A 178 8.11 7.88 30.63
CA TYR A 178 8.66 8.16 31.96
C TYR A 178 10.08 7.61 32.15
N TYR A 179 10.44 6.52 31.46
CA TYR A 179 11.66 5.77 31.74
C TYR A 179 12.52 5.56 30.50
N LYS A 180 13.84 5.58 30.73
CA LYS A 180 14.84 5.39 29.69
C LYS A 180 14.73 4.02 29.01
N PRO A 181 15.03 3.91 27.71
CA PRO A 181 15.00 2.66 26.93
C PRO A 181 15.58 1.43 27.63
N GLU A 182 16.71 1.57 28.33
CA GLU A 182 17.43 0.47 28.97
C GLU A 182 16.68 -0.11 30.18
N LEU A 183 15.85 0.71 30.83
CA LEU A 183 15.08 0.35 32.02
C LEU A 183 13.69 -0.23 31.69
N ARG A 184 13.21 -0.04 30.46
CA ARG A 184 11.85 -0.43 30.04
C ARG A 184 11.50 -1.90 30.30
N PRO A 185 12.36 -2.91 30.02
CA PRO A 185 12.01 -4.31 30.31
C PRO A 185 11.71 -4.55 31.78
N ARG A 186 12.42 -3.85 32.66
CA ARG A 186 12.24 -3.97 34.12
C ARG A 186 10.98 -3.27 34.60
N VAL A 187 10.72 -2.06 34.08
CA VAL A 187 9.52 -1.28 34.38
C VAL A 187 8.26 -2.02 33.92
N TYR A 188 8.25 -2.55 32.69
CA TYR A 188 7.15 -3.36 32.18
C TYR A 188 6.94 -4.64 32.99
N SER A 189 8.02 -5.31 33.40
CA SER A 189 7.94 -6.50 34.26
C SER A 189 7.30 -6.17 35.60
N LEU A 190 7.71 -5.08 36.27
CA LEU A 190 7.11 -4.66 37.53
C LEU A 190 5.63 -4.30 37.35
N HIS A 191 5.29 -3.50 36.33
CA HIS A 191 3.91 -3.13 36.04
C HIS A 191 3.02 -4.37 35.78
N ARG A 192 3.50 -5.34 34.99
CA ARG A 192 2.77 -6.59 34.72
C ARG A 192 2.62 -7.50 35.93
N SER A 193 3.56 -7.46 36.88
CA SER A 193 3.44 -8.27 38.09
C SER A 193 2.19 -7.93 38.92
N ALA A 194 1.61 -6.75 38.72
CA ALA A 194 0.31 -6.38 39.28
C ALA A 194 -0.80 -7.36 38.90
N ASN A 195 -0.74 -7.97 37.70
CA ASN A 195 -1.75 -8.94 37.27
C ASN A 195 -1.70 -10.19 38.17
N ALA A 196 -0.52 -10.80 38.31
CA ALA A 196 -0.37 -12.00 39.13
C ALA A 196 -0.71 -11.73 40.62
N PHE A 197 -0.30 -10.58 41.16
CA PHE A 197 -0.73 -10.16 42.51
C PHE A 197 -2.25 -9.98 42.61
N GLY A 198 -2.87 -9.36 41.60
CA GLY A 198 -4.29 -9.09 41.57
C GLY A 198 -5.14 -10.35 41.43
N VAL A 199 -4.69 -11.34 40.66
CA VAL A 199 -5.36 -12.66 40.57
C VAL A 199 -5.36 -13.36 41.93
N VAL A 200 -4.21 -13.43 42.61
CA VAL A 200 -4.13 -14.10 43.93
C VAL A 200 -4.94 -13.35 44.98
N LEU A 201 -4.74 -12.03 45.08
CA LEU A 201 -5.37 -11.21 46.11
C LEU A 201 -6.87 -11.04 45.87
N GLY A 202 -7.29 -10.88 44.61
CA GLY A 202 -8.68 -10.71 44.20
C GLY A 202 -9.51 -11.96 44.46
N ALA A 203 -8.98 -13.15 44.13
CA ALA A 203 -9.64 -14.41 44.43
C ALA A 203 -9.81 -14.62 45.94
N VAL A 204 -8.74 -14.44 46.72
CA VAL A 204 -8.76 -14.67 48.18
C VAL A 204 -9.64 -13.65 48.90
N LEU A 205 -9.45 -12.34 48.65
CA LEU A 205 -10.24 -11.30 49.28
C LEU A 205 -11.69 -11.30 48.78
N GLY A 206 -11.92 -11.54 47.49
CA GLY A 206 -13.25 -11.59 46.89
C GLY A 206 -14.10 -12.70 47.51
N ALA A 207 -13.56 -13.92 47.57
CA ALA A 207 -14.23 -15.05 48.22
C ALA A 207 -14.45 -14.80 49.72
N GLY A 208 -13.44 -14.32 50.43
CA GLY A 208 -13.54 -14.04 51.88
C GLY A 208 -14.59 -12.99 52.22
N LEU A 209 -14.61 -11.87 51.49
CA LEU A 209 -15.61 -10.80 51.67
C LEU A 209 -17.02 -11.26 51.28
N ALA A 210 -17.14 -12.09 50.23
CA ALA A 210 -18.42 -12.64 49.82
C ALA A 210 -19.03 -13.59 50.86
N GLN A 211 -18.21 -14.35 51.60
CA GLN A 211 -18.70 -15.19 52.70
C GLN A 211 -19.25 -14.37 53.87
N ILE A 212 -18.67 -13.20 54.13
CA ILE A 212 -19.06 -12.36 55.27
C ILE A 212 -20.36 -11.62 54.99
N ALA A 213 -20.50 -11.04 53.79
CA ALA A 213 -21.57 -10.09 53.49
C ALA A 213 -22.13 -10.21 52.05
N GLY A 214 -22.02 -11.40 51.45
CA GLY A 214 -22.55 -11.69 50.12
C GLY A 214 -21.68 -11.18 48.96
N TRP A 215 -21.95 -11.70 47.76
CA TRP A 215 -21.14 -11.50 46.54
C TRP A 215 -20.97 -10.02 46.13
N ARG A 216 -21.85 -9.13 46.60
CA ARG A 216 -21.84 -7.70 46.29
C ARG A 216 -20.72 -6.94 47.01
N THR A 217 -20.36 -7.39 48.21
CA THR A 217 -19.43 -6.69 49.13
C THR A 217 -18.04 -6.44 48.55
N PRO A 218 -17.37 -7.41 47.89
CA PRO A 218 -16.07 -7.21 47.25
C PRO A 218 -16.02 -5.97 46.33
N PHE A 219 -17.06 -5.74 45.54
CA PHE A 219 -17.12 -4.63 44.58
C PHE A 219 -17.23 -3.25 45.25
N PHE A 220 -17.79 -3.19 46.47
CA PHE A 220 -17.75 -1.98 47.29
C PHE A 220 -16.37 -1.71 47.86
N VAL A 221 -15.68 -2.76 48.29
CA VAL A 221 -14.37 -2.65 48.94
C VAL A 221 -13.28 -2.34 47.91
N PHE A 222 -13.25 -3.00 46.76
CA PHE A 222 -12.19 -2.84 45.76
C PHE A 222 -12.22 -1.51 45.00
N ALA A 223 -13.36 -0.82 44.97
CA ALA A 223 -13.43 0.52 44.42
C ALA A 223 -12.68 1.58 45.27
N VAL A 224 -12.54 1.36 46.58
CA VAL A 224 -11.92 2.33 47.51
C VAL A 224 -10.42 2.52 47.22
N PRO A 225 -9.59 1.47 47.11
CA PRO A 225 -8.18 1.62 46.70
C PRO A 225 -8.02 2.36 45.37
N THR A 226 -8.89 2.11 44.38
CA THR A 226 -8.81 2.81 43.09
C THR A 226 -9.15 4.28 43.23
N ALA A 227 -10.18 4.65 43.99
CA ALA A 227 -10.50 6.05 44.26
C ALA A 227 -9.31 6.78 44.93
N LEU A 228 -8.64 6.14 45.88
CA LEU A 228 -7.43 6.69 46.51
C LEU A 228 -6.29 6.86 45.50
N LEU A 229 -6.06 5.87 44.64
CA LEU A 229 -5.04 5.94 43.59
C LEU A 229 -5.35 6.98 42.52
N VAL A 230 -6.62 7.20 42.19
CA VAL A 230 -7.05 8.28 41.29
C VAL A 230 -6.71 9.64 41.90
N VAL A 231 -7.03 9.85 43.18
CA VAL A 231 -6.69 11.10 43.90
C VAL A 231 -5.17 11.30 43.97
N LEU A 232 -4.42 10.24 44.26
CA LEU A 232 -2.95 10.29 44.29
C LEU A 232 -2.38 10.57 42.89
N GLY A 233 -2.99 9.99 41.87
CA GLY A 233 -2.69 10.15 40.46
C GLY A 233 -2.86 11.57 39.92
N LEU A 234 -3.70 12.40 40.55
CA LEU A 234 -3.83 13.82 40.19
C LEU A 234 -2.51 14.60 40.33
N ARG A 235 -1.53 14.06 41.07
CA ARG A 235 -0.18 14.63 41.18
C ARG A 235 0.73 14.31 39.98
N LEU A 236 0.37 13.31 39.16
CA LEU A 236 1.16 12.91 38.01
C LEU A 236 1.05 13.94 36.88
N ARG A 237 2.19 14.16 36.20
CA ARG A 237 2.29 15.00 34.99
C ARG A 237 2.66 14.13 33.81
N ASP A 238 2.04 14.38 32.65
CA ASP A 238 2.38 13.67 31.41
C ASP A 238 3.83 14.05 30.98
N PRO A 239 4.76 13.09 30.83
CA PRO A 239 6.19 13.35 30.66
C PRO A 239 6.61 13.89 29.27
N GLY A 240 5.66 14.34 28.44
CA GLY A 240 5.94 14.64 27.03
C GLY A 240 6.22 13.37 26.22
N ARG A 241 6.38 13.49 24.90
CA ARG A 241 6.62 12.32 24.02
C ARG A 241 8.04 12.31 23.50
N GLY A 242 8.73 11.17 23.61
CA GLY A 242 10.01 10.94 22.92
C GLY A 242 11.23 11.59 23.56
N HIS A 243 11.10 12.09 24.80
CA HIS A 243 12.17 12.79 25.51
C HIS A 243 13.43 11.91 25.69
N HIS A 244 13.26 10.69 26.21
CA HIS A 244 14.38 9.79 26.46
C HIS A 244 15.01 9.26 25.18
N GLU A 245 14.21 9.05 24.12
CA GLU A 245 14.73 8.66 22.80
C GLU A 245 15.60 9.77 22.21
N ARG A 246 15.14 11.03 22.24
CA ARG A 246 15.95 12.17 21.79
C ARG A 246 17.24 12.33 22.61
N ALA A 247 17.15 12.16 23.93
CA ALA A 247 18.32 12.20 24.81
C ALA A 247 19.32 11.08 24.49
N ALA A 248 18.85 9.86 24.24
CA ALA A 248 19.71 8.73 23.85
C ALA A 248 20.39 8.94 22.49
N MET A 249 19.80 9.74 21.61
CA MET A 249 20.37 10.14 20.31
C MET A 249 21.32 11.34 20.40
N GLY A 250 21.56 11.89 21.59
CA GLY A 250 22.47 13.03 21.77
C GLY A 250 21.88 14.39 21.40
N ALA A 251 20.55 14.52 21.37
CA ALA A 251 19.90 15.81 21.11
C ALA A 251 20.17 16.82 22.25
N ASP A 252 20.39 18.08 21.89
CA ASP A 252 20.61 19.18 22.82
C ASP A 252 19.46 19.35 23.82
N ALA A 253 19.79 19.85 25.02
CA ALA A 253 18.85 20.05 26.13
C ALA A 253 17.59 20.85 25.73
N GLU A 254 17.72 21.84 24.83
CA GLU A 254 16.61 22.67 24.34
C GLU A 254 15.62 21.94 23.42
N LEU A 255 16.04 20.84 22.79
CA LEU A 255 15.23 20.03 21.87
C LEU A 255 14.53 18.87 22.59
N LEU A 256 15.01 18.48 23.78
CA LEU A 256 14.46 17.36 24.55
C LEU A 256 12.99 17.58 24.95
N GLY A 257 12.59 18.84 25.19
CA GLY A 257 11.24 19.24 25.61
C GLY A 257 10.31 19.70 24.49
N VAL A 258 10.70 19.57 23.22
CA VAL A 258 9.85 20.01 22.09
C VAL A 258 8.80 18.94 21.79
N ASP A 259 7.54 19.28 22.07
CA ASP A 259 6.42 18.44 21.68
C ASP A 259 6.12 18.61 20.18
N GLU A 260 6.25 17.50 19.44
CA GLU A 260 5.76 17.42 18.06
C GLU A 260 4.22 17.51 18.04
N PRO A 261 3.62 18.14 17.02
CA PRO A 261 2.17 18.16 16.89
C PRO A 261 1.63 16.73 16.81
N PRO A 262 0.53 16.42 17.50
CA PRO A 262 0.00 15.08 17.53
C PRO A 262 -0.58 14.69 16.16
N PRO A 263 -0.35 13.45 15.70
CA PRO A 263 -0.80 13.02 14.38
C PRO A 263 -2.33 12.89 14.31
N SER A 264 -2.86 13.01 13.10
CA SER A 264 -4.23 12.57 12.80
C SER A 264 -4.35 11.04 12.90
N PHE A 265 -5.57 10.51 12.86
CA PHE A 265 -5.77 9.06 13.01
C PHE A 265 -5.25 8.34 11.77
N ALA A 266 -5.53 8.90 10.60
CA ALA A 266 -5.01 8.41 9.33
C ALA A 266 -3.48 8.47 9.30
N GLU A 267 -2.87 9.57 9.74
CA GLU A 267 -1.41 9.72 9.82
C GLU A 267 -0.77 8.67 10.75
N ALA A 268 -1.31 8.51 11.97
CA ALA A 268 -0.82 7.52 12.92
C ALA A 268 -1.00 6.08 12.42
N TYR A 269 -2.13 5.77 11.78
CA TYR A 269 -2.38 4.46 11.18
C TYR A 269 -1.37 4.17 10.06
N ARG A 270 -1.16 5.10 9.13
CA ARG A 270 -0.18 4.94 8.04
C ARG A 270 1.23 4.73 8.59
N MET A 271 1.62 5.47 9.61
CA MET A 271 2.93 5.34 10.28
C MET A 271 3.11 3.99 10.99
N VAL A 272 2.07 3.46 11.64
CA VAL A 272 2.13 2.12 12.26
C VAL A 272 2.18 1.02 11.19
N TRP A 273 1.46 1.21 10.09
CA TRP A 273 1.37 0.22 9.02
C TRP A 273 2.64 0.09 8.18
N THR A 274 3.47 1.13 8.10
CA THR A 274 4.76 1.07 7.40
C THR A 274 5.83 0.26 8.15
N ILE A 275 5.61 -0.06 9.44
CA ILE A 275 6.57 -0.79 10.28
C ILE A 275 6.39 -2.31 10.08
N ASP A 276 7.40 -2.97 9.52
CA ASP A 276 7.34 -4.38 9.12
C ASP A 276 7.17 -5.32 10.31
N SER A 277 7.87 -5.05 11.41
CA SER A 277 7.76 -5.80 12.67
C SER A 277 6.34 -5.75 13.24
N LEU A 278 5.65 -4.61 13.21
CA LEU A 278 4.29 -4.48 13.71
C LEU A 278 3.32 -5.32 12.87
N ARG A 279 3.42 -5.26 11.54
CA ARG A 279 2.60 -6.10 10.65
C ARG A 279 2.77 -7.59 10.93
N ARG A 280 4.01 -8.06 11.12
CA ARG A 280 4.29 -9.46 11.48
C ARG A 280 3.74 -9.85 12.85
N ILE A 281 3.80 -8.94 13.83
CA ILE A 281 3.19 -9.15 15.15
C ILE A 281 1.67 -9.28 15.01
N PHE A 282 1.02 -8.41 14.23
CA PHE A 282 -0.42 -8.44 14.03
C PHE A 282 -0.89 -9.77 13.41
N VAL A 283 -0.13 -10.33 12.47
CA VAL A 283 -0.40 -11.66 11.91
C VAL A 283 -0.22 -12.79 12.94
N ALA A 284 0.69 -12.64 13.90
CA ALA A 284 0.91 -13.62 14.97
C ALA A 284 -0.16 -13.55 16.08
N LEU A 285 -0.76 -12.37 16.33
CA LEU A 285 -1.69 -12.14 17.44
C LEU A 285 -2.92 -13.06 17.49
N PRO A 286 -3.61 -13.39 16.39
CA PRO A 286 -4.73 -14.35 16.43
C PRO A 286 -4.31 -15.71 17.02
N PHE A 287 -3.14 -16.22 16.62
CA PHE A 287 -2.63 -17.51 17.09
C PHE A 287 -2.20 -17.45 18.55
N LEU A 288 -1.43 -16.41 18.92
CA LEU A 288 -1.00 -16.22 20.31
C LEU A 288 -2.20 -16.00 21.24
N ALA A 289 -3.20 -15.23 20.80
CA ALA A 289 -4.43 -15.02 21.53
C ALA A 289 -5.22 -16.31 21.71
N ALA A 290 -5.44 -17.06 20.63
CA ALA A 290 -6.11 -18.37 20.67
C ALA A 290 -5.40 -19.33 21.62
N SER A 291 -4.06 -19.38 21.57
CA SER A 291 -3.28 -20.25 22.45
C SER A 291 -3.35 -19.85 23.91
N ILE A 292 -3.18 -18.57 24.24
CA ILE A 292 -3.16 -18.08 25.63
C ILE A 292 -4.58 -18.15 26.23
N ALA A 293 -5.57 -17.58 25.54
CA ALA A 293 -6.95 -17.56 26.03
C ALA A 293 -7.56 -18.97 26.06
N GLY A 294 -7.26 -19.81 25.05
CA GLY A 294 -7.69 -21.20 25.00
C GLY A 294 -7.08 -22.02 26.12
N PHE A 295 -5.79 -21.81 26.39
CA PHE A 295 -5.12 -22.49 27.49
C PHE A 295 -5.72 -22.13 28.85
N VAL A 296 -5.90 -20.83 29.13
CA VAL A 296 -6.51 -20.38 30.41
C VAL A 296 -7.92 -20.94 30.56
N SER A 297 -8.72 -20.89 29.50
CA SER A 297 -10.12 -21.36 29.53
C SER A 297 -10.23 -22.87 29.72
N ILE A 298 -9.41 -23.65 29.00
CA ILE A 298 -9.53 -25.13 28.97
C ILE A 298 -8.77 -25.78 30.12
N SER A 299 -7.68 -25.20 30.61
CA SER A 299 -6.93 -25.78 31.74
C SER A 299 -7.80 -25.92 32.99
N SER A 300 -8.66 -24.94 33.29
CA SER A 300 -9.63 -25.02 34.39
C SER A 300 -10.66 -26.15 34.19
N ILE A 301 -11.15 -26.34 32.96
CA ILE A 301 -12.11 -27.41 32.62
C ILE A 301 -11.43 -28.78 32.68
N LEU A 302 -10.16 -28.87 32.24
CA LEU A 302 -9.37 -30.09 32.33
C LEU A 302 -9.20 -30.54 33.79
N TYR A 303 -8.93 -29.60 34.70
CA TYR A 303 -8.76 -29.90 36.13
C TYR A 303 -10.02 -30.52 36.75
N GLU A 304 -11.19 -30.00 36.39
CA GLU A 304 -12.49 -30.52 36.82
C GLU A 304 -12.76 -31.91 36.21
N GLN A 305 -12.63 -32.05 34.90
CA GLN A 305 -13.04 -33.27 34.17
C GLN A 305 -12.09 -34.46 34.38
N VAL A 306 -10.78 -34.23 34.50
CA VAL A 306 -9.79 -35.31 34.59
C VAL A 306 -9.47 -35.69 36.03
N TRP A 307 -9.43 -34.70 36.93
CA TRP A 307 -9.05 -34.93 38.33
C TRP A 307 -10.20 -34.70 39.32
N GLY A 308 -11.40 -34.34 38.85
CA GLY A 308 -12.58 -34.17 39.71
C GLY A 308 -12.47 -32.99 40.65
N LEU A 309 -11.60 -32.02 40.36
CA LEU A 309 -11.33 -30.89 41.26
C LEU A 309 -12.52 -29.96 41.32
N ASP A 310 -12.93 -29.62 42.53
CA ASP A 310 -13.98 -28.63 42.76
C ASP A 310 -13.46 -27.19 42.54
N GLU A 311 -14.33 -26.20 42.71
CA GLU A 311 -14.01 -24.78 42.48
C GLU A 311 -12.93 -24.25 43.44
N VAL A 312 -12.92 -24.73 44.68
CA VAL A 312 -11.98 -24.30 45.72
C VAL A 312 -10.61 -24.94 45.46
N GLU A 313 -10.59 -26.23 45.14
CA GLU A 313 -9.39 -26.97 44.82
C GLU A 313 -8.71 -26.44 43.54
N ARG A 314 -9.49 -26.08 42.50
CA ARG A 314 -8.95 -25.40 41.31
C ARG A 314 -8.34 -24.03 41.62
N SER A 315 -8.91 -23.30 42.58
CA SER A 315 -8.35 -22.03 43.06
C SER A 315 -7.02 -22.23 43.79
N TRP A 316 -6.88 -23.30 44.57
CA TRP A 316 -5.61 -23.68 45.19
C TRP A 316 -4.54 -24.07 44.17
N VAL A 317 -4.92 -24.65 43.03
CA VAL A 317 -4.01 -24.95 41.91
C VAL A 317 -3.45 -23.68 41.25
N LEU A 318 -4.21 -22.59 41.21
CA LEU A 318 -3.79 -21.33 40.60
C LEU A 318 -2.69 -20.61 41.40
N ILE A 319 -2.71 -20.68 42.73
CA ILE A 319 -1.72 -19.99 43.58
C ILE A 319 -0.27 -20.35 43.24
N PRO A 320 0.15 -21.63 43.20
CA PRO A 320 1.53 -21.97 42.83
C PRO A 320 1.87 -21.57 41.40
N VAL A 321 0.90 -21.61 40.47
CA VAL A 321 1.08 -21.14 39.08
C VAL A 321 1.41 -19.65 39.05
N GLN A 322 0.65 -18.83 39.79
CA GLN A 322 0.84 -17.38 39.88
C GLN A 322 2.16 -16.99 40.58
N LEU A 323 2.58 -17.75 41.60
CA LEU A 323 3.89 -17.54 42.23
C LEU A 323 5.05 -17.81 41.26
N VAL A 324 4.92 -18.84 40.42
CA VAL A 324 5.89 -19.14 39.37
C VAL A 324 5.86 -18.07 38.28
N GLU A 325 4.69 -17.53 37.92
CA GLU A 325 4.55 -16.40 37.00
C GLU A 325 5.34 -15.17 37.47
N LEU A 326 5.22 -14.81 38.76
CA LEU A 326 5.99 -13.72 39.37
C LEU A 326 7.51 -13.94 39.27
N GLY A 327 7.97 -15.18 39.53
CA GLY A 327 9.37 -15.57 39.34
C GLY A 327 9.80 -15.46 37.87
N GLY A 328 8.94 -15.89 36.95
CA GLY A 328 9.10 -15.78 35.50
C GLY A 328 9.25 -14.33 35.04
N LEU A 329 8.40 -13.42 35.51
CA LEU A 329 8.50 -11.98 35.21
C LEU A 329 9.81 -11.37 35.71
N ALA A 330 10.25 -11.73 36.93
CA ALA A 330 11.51 -11.24 37.50
C ALA A 330 12.73 -11.75 36.71
N LEU A 331 12.71 -13.02 36.30
CA LEU A 331 13.73 -13.61 35.43
C LEU A 331 13.68 -12.98 34.02
N GLY A 332 12.48 -12.78 33.48
CA GLY A 332 12.20 -12.12 32.21
C GLY A 332 12.74 -10.70 32.14
N ALA A 333 12.66 -9.92 33.22
CA ALA A 333 13.29 -8.61 33.28
C ALA A 333 14.81 -8.71 33.09
N ARG A 334 15.47 -9.66 33.76
CA ARG A 334 16.94 -9.85 33.65
C ARG A 334 17.35 -10.34 32.26
N ILE A 335 16.65 -11.34 31.74
CA ILE A 335 16.91 -11.90 30.40
C ILE A 335 16.61 -10.84 29.34
N GLY A 336 15.47 -10.17 29.44
CA GLY A 336 15.02 -9.11 28.55
C GLY A 336 15.99 -7.94 28.48
N MET A 337 16.50 -7.45 29.61
CA MET A 337 17.55 -6.41 29.62
C MET A 337 18.82 -6.90 28.91
N LYS A 338 19.29 -8.12 29.20
CA LYS A 338 20.49 -8.69 28.58
C LYS A 338 20.32 -8.93 27.08
N ALA A 339 19.13 -9.36 26.65
CA ALA A 339 18.80 -9.56 25.25
C ALA A 339 18.67 -8.23 24.50
N LEU A 340 17.96 -7.26 25.09
CA LEU A 340 17.75 -5.93 24.49
C LEU A 340 19.06 -5.17 24.31
N ALA A 341 20.00 -5.31 25.27
CA ALA A 341 21.35 -4.74 25.15
C ALA A 341 22.15 -5.30 23.95
N ARG A 342 21.78 -6.47 23.42
CA ARG A 342 22.36 -7.07 22.20
C ARG A 342 21.55 -6.77 20.94
N GLY A 343 20.40 -6.10 21.07
CA GLY A 343 19.47 -5.81 19.99
C GLY A 343 18.08 -6.42 20.22
N PRO A 344 16.99 -5.68 19.93
CA PRO A 344 15.60 -6.16 20.00
C PRO A 344 15.33 -7.51 19.34
N SER A 345 16.03 -7.85 18.24
CA SER A 345 15.90 -9.14 17.54
C SER A 345 16.11 -10.36 18.42
N HIS A 346 17.02 -10.28 19.40
CA HIS A 346 17.35 -11.39 20.29
C HIS A 346 16.18 -11.74 21.22
N VAL A 347 15.37 -10.74 21.60
CA VAL A 347 14.15 -10.96 22.37
C VAL A 347 13.18 -11.84 21.56
N PHE A 348 12.96 -11.51 20.29
CA PHE A 348 12.02 -12.24 19.42
C PHE A 348 12.48 -13.65 19.06
N ARG A 349 13.79 -13.87 18.86
CA ARG A 349 14.34 -15.22 18.64
C ARG A 349 14.13 -16.13 19.86
N PHE A 350 14.25 -15.58 21.06
CA PHE A 350 14.00 -16.32 22.30
C PHE A 350 12.52 -16.73 22.44
N ILE A 351 11.58 -15.97 21.87
CA ILE A 351 10.14 -16.30 21.89
C ILE A 351 9.86 -17.58 21.14
N GLY A 352 10.50 -17.79 19.98
CA GLY A 352 10.33 -19.04 19.23
C GLY A 352 10.63 -20.26 20.12
N LEU A 353 11.77 -20.24 20.81
CA LEU A 353 12.15 -21.29 21.76
C LEU A 353 11.14 -21.42 22.92
N ALA A 354 10.73 -20.30 23.51
CA ALA A 354 9.75 -20.29 24.61
C ALA A 354 8.39 -20.86 24.17
N SER A 355 7.95 -20.57 22.94
CA SER A 355 6.72 -21.09 22.36
C SER A 355 6.81 -22.59 22.04
N PHE A 356 7.94 -23.08 21.52
CA PHE A 356 8.15 -24.53 21.35
C PHE A 356 8.14 -25.27 22.70
N LEU A 357 8.78 -24.69 23.71
CA LEU A 357 8.76 -25.25 25.06
C LEU A 357 7.34 -25.25 25.65
N ALA A 358 6.60 -24.14 25.52
CA ALA A 358 5.21 -24.05 25.95
C ALA A 358 4.31 -25.06 25.21
N ALA A 359 4.50 -25.27 23.91
CA ALA A 359 3.80 -26.28 23.13
C ALA A 359 4.08 -27.70 23.67
N GLY A 360 5.35 -28.04 23.88
CA GLY A 360 5.71 -29.34 24.47
C GLY A 360 5.12 -29.54 25.87
N LEU A 361 5.21 -28.52 26.72
CA LEU A 361 4.62 -28.55 28.06
C LEU A 361 3.10 -28.65 28.03
N SER A 362 2.42 -28.08 27.02
CA SER A 362 0.97 -28.23 26.86
C SER A 362 0.57 -29.68 26.53
N ILE A 363 1.41 -30.42 25.79
CA ILE A 363 1.21 -31.87 25.57
C ILE A 363 1.46 -32.65 26.85
N VAL A 364 2.48 -32.27 27.63
CA VAL A 364 2.73 -32.87 28.96
C VAL A 364 1.54 -32.63 29.88
N LEU A 365 0.96 -31.43 29.88
CA LEU A 365 -0.25 -31.12 30.63
C LEU A 365 -1.44 -31.97 30.17
N ALA A 366 -1.67 -32.06 28.86
CA ALA A 366 -2.74 -32.87 28.27
C ALA A 366 -2.64 -34.34 28.67
N THR A 367 -1.43 -34.89 28.71
CA THR A 367 -1.15 -36.30 29.01
C THR A 367 -0.83 -36.57 30.48
N ALA A 368 -0.86 -35.56 31.34
CA ALA A 368 -0.42 -35.66 32.73
C ALA A 368 -1.19 -36.77 33.47
N PRO A 369 -0.50 -37.76 34.06
CA PRO A 369 -1.15 -38.87 34.77
C PRO A 369 -1.55 -38.48 36.20
N ARG A 370 -0.92 -37.46 36.78
CA ARG A 370 -1.11 -37.02 38.18
C ARG A 370 -1.28 -35.51 38.22
N LEU A 371 -2.11 -35.04 39.16
CA LEU A 371 -2.43 -33.63 39.31
C LEU A 371 -1.18 -32.75 39.48
N TRP A 372 -0.23 -33.12 40.34
CA TRP A 372 0.97 -32.31 40.56
C TRP A 372 1.82 -32.14 39.28
N VAL A 373 1.84 -33.13 38.38
CA VAL A 373 2.53 -33.02 37.08
C VAL A 373 1.83 -31.97 36.21
N ALA A 374 0.50 -31.95 36.23
CA ALA A 374 -0.30 -30.95 35.53
C ALA A 374 -0.08 -29.54 36.10
N ILE A 375 0.00 -29.38 37.43
CA ILE A 375 0.30 -28.09 38.07
C ILE A 375 1.70 -27.60 37.67
N VAL A 376 2.71 -28.48 37.69
CA VAL A 376 4.08 -28.14 37.29
C VAL A 376 4.14 -27.76 35.81
N ALA A 377 3.53 -28.55 34.93
CA ALA A 377 3.48 -28.26 33.49
C ALA A 377 2.82 -26.89 33.22
N ASN A 378 1.66 -26.62 33.85
CA ASN A 378 0.97 -25.34 33.74
C ASN A 378 1.83 -24.18 34.24
N SER A 379 2.44 -24.32 35.42
CA SER A 379 3.34 -23.32 36.00
C SER A 379 4.50 -22.98 35.05
N LEU A 380 5.09 -23.99 34.41
CA LEU A 380 6.18 -23.79 33.46
C LEU A 380 5.71 -23.13 32.15
N ILE A 381 4.50 -23.43 31.66
CA ILE A 381 3.91 -22.75 30.49
C ILE A 381 3.75 -21.26 30.78
N VAL A 382 3.13 -20.92 31.91
CA VAL A 382 2.92 -19.53 32.33
C VAL A 382 4.25 -18.80 32.53
N ALA A 383 5.25 -19.46 33.14
CA ALA A 383 6.60 -18.90 33.27
C ALA A 383 7.23 -18.56 31.91
N CYS A 384 7.15 -19.46 30.93
CA CYS A 384 7.69 -19.24 29.59
C CYS A 384 7.10 -17.99 28.92
N LEU A 385 5.78 -17.80 29.04
CA LEU A 385 5.09 -16.63 28.49
C LEU A 385 5.45 -15.35 29.25
N ALA A 386 5.53 -15.43 30.58
CA ALA A 386 5.88 -14.32 31.45
C ALA A 386 7.31 -13.79 31.22
N ILE A 387 8.27 -14.69 31.00
CA ILE A 387 9.68 -14.33 30.75
C ILE A 387 9.82 -13.43 29.50
N VAL A 388 9.01 -13.69 28.48
CA VAL A 388 9.09 -13.02 27.17
C VAL A 388 8.39 -11.67 27.14
N GLY A 389 7.22 -11.56 27.79
CA GLY A 389 6.29 -10.44 27.64
C GLY A 389 6.92 -9.04 27.82
N PRO A 390 7.69 -8.77 28.90
CA PRO A 390 8.31 -7.47 29.11
C PRO A 390 9.33 -7.09 28.02
N GLY A 391 10.06 -8.06 27.49
CA GLY A 391 10.98 -7.85 26.38
C GLY A 391 10.25 -7.41 25.12
N VAL A 392 9.13 -8.06 24.79
CA VAL A 392 8.31 -7.71 23.60
C VAL A 392 7.78 -6.28 23.69
N LEU A 393 7.17 -5.92 24.82
CA LEU A 393 6.65 -4.57 25.03
C LEU A 393 7.75 -3.51 24.98
N SER A 394 8.92 -3.83 25.55
CA SER A 394 10.08 -2.96 25.45
C SER A 394 10.56 -2.80 24.01
N SER A 395 10.72 -3.88 23.24
CA SER A 395 11.13 -3.81 21.83
C SER A 395 10.12 -3.01 20.99
N LEU A 396 8.81 -3.23 21.22
CA LEU A 396 7.74 -2.45 20.59
C LEU A 396 7.83 -0.96 20.91
N SER A 397 8.12 -0.60 22.17
CA SER A 397 8.26 0.80 22.55
C SER A 397 9.41 1.54 21.85
N LEU A 398 10.40 0.80 21.33
CA LEU A 398 11.54 1.34 20.56
C LEU A 398 11.22 1.42 19.07
N ALA A 399 10.41 0.49 18.56
CA ALA A 399 10.03 0.41 17.15
C ALA A 399 8.81 1.26 16.80
N ILE A 400 8.01 1.69 17.79
CA ILE A 400 6.86 2.58 17.55
C ILE A 400 7.29 4.04 17.80
N PRO A 401 7.08 4.95 16.84
CA PRO A 401 7.37 6.37 17.01
C PRO A 401 6.62 6.98 18.22
N PRO A 402 7.27 7.84 19.03
CA PRO A 402 6.67 8.39 20.25
C PRO A 402 5.32 9.10 20.06
N ARG A 403 5.12 9.77 18.91
CA ARG A 403 3.90 10.52 18.59
C ARG A 403 2.67 9.67 18.26
N ALA A 404 2.86 8.39 17.94
CA ALA A 404 1.81 7.44 17.60
C ALA A 404 1.84 6.21 18.52
N ARG A 405 2.46 6.33 19.71
CA ARG A 405 2.79 5.16 20.54
C ARG A 405 1.56 4.47 21.10
N SER A 406 0.54 5.21 21.53
CA SER A 406 -0.67 4.60 22.05
C SER A 406 -1.43 3.85 20.95
N ILE A 407 -1.54 4.42 19.75
CA ILE A 407 -2.13 3.73 18.58
C ILE A 407 -1.32 2.50 18.20
N GLY A 408 0.01 2.59 18.14
CA GLY A 408 0.88 1.48 17.77
C GLY A 408 0.76 0.26 18.69
N PHE A 409 0.58 0.48 20.00
CA PHE A 409 0.25 -0.62 20.92
C PHE A 409 -1.14 -1.21 20.66
N SER A 410 -2.13 -0.37 20.33
CA SER A 410 -3.55 -0.75 20.38
C SER A 410 -4.11 -1.33 19.09
N ILE A 411 -3.57 -0.99 17.92
CA ILE A 411 -4.05 -1.56 16.64
C ILE A 411 -4.00 -3.09 16.65
N GLY A 412 -2.96 -3.66 17.27
CA GLY A 412 -2.82 -5.11 17.41
C GLY A 412 -3.97 -5.78 18.20
N ALA A 413 -4.63 -5.07 19.11
CA ALA A 413 -5.74 -5.62 19.90
C ALA A 413 -6.91 -6.07 19.01
N LEU A 414 -7.14 -5.43 17.85
CA LEU A 414 -8.16 -5.86 16.90
C LEU A 414 -7.83 -7.21 16.23
N PHE A 415 -6.54 -7.53 16.10
CA PHE A 415 -6.07 -8.81 15.57
C PHE A 415 -6.15 -9.95 16.59
N VAL A 416 -6.50 -9.67 17.84
CA VAL A 416 -6.84 -10.70 18.84
C VAL A 416 -8.21 -11.30 18.53
N LEU A 417 -9.14 -10.53 17.97
CA LEU A 417 -10.54 -10.93 17.75
C LEU A 417 -10.70 -12.22 16.92
N PRO A 418 -9.99 -12.42 15.78
CA PRO A 418 -10.07 -13.68 15.04
C PRO A 418 -9.57 -14.88 15.85
N GLY A 419 -8.57 -14.67 16.73
CA GLY A 419 -8.06 -15.72 17.62
C GLY A 419 -9.11 -16.20 18.63
N LEU A 420 -9.98 -15.31 19.09
CA LEU A 420 -11.08 -15.66 19.99
C LEU A 420 -12.12 -16.58 19.31
N LEU A 421 -12.27 -16.51 17.98
CA LEU A 421 -13.15 -17.41 17.23
C LEU A 421 -12.65 -18.86 17.18
N VAL A 422 -11.39 -19.10 17.54
CA VAL A 422 -10.81 -20.45 17.63
C VAL A 422 -11.26 -21.15 18.92
N LEU A 423 -11.58 -20.40 19.99
CA LEU A 423 -11.92 -20.97 21.30
C LEU A 423 -13.11 -21.95 21.26
N PRO A 424 -14.24 -21.65 20.57
CA PRO A 424 -15.34 -22.60 20.45
C PRO A 424 -14.95 -23.91 19.75
N VAL A 425 -14.03 -23.86 18.78
CA VAL A 425 -13.55 -25.05 18.08
C VAL A 425 -12.75 -25.95 19.02
N ILE A 426 -11.87 -25.35 19.85
CA ILE A 426 -11.11 -26.12 20.83
C ILE A 426 -12.04 -26.73 21.88
N GLY A 427 -13.08 -25.99 22.31
CA GLY A 427 -14.14 -26.50 23.18
C GLY A 427 -14.88 -27.70 22.58
N TRP A 428 -15.33 -27.59 21.32
CA TRP A 428 -16.01 -28.67 20.60
C TRP A 428 -15.15 -29.94 20.49
N ILE A 429 -13.83 -29.80 20.25
CA ILE A 429 -12.91 -30.95 20.26
C ILE A 429 -12.82 -31.56 21.67
N GLY A 430 -12.80 -30.72 22.70
CA GLY A 430 -12.86 -31.14 24.09
C GLY A 430 -14.11 -31.96 24.41
N ASP A 431 -15.27 -31.55 23.91
CA ASP A 431 -16.54 -32.26 24.10
C ASP A 431 -16.62 -33.56 23.29
N ALA A 432 -16.19 -33.54 22.02
CA ALA A 432 -16.32 -34.68 21.11
C ALA A 432 -15.28 -35.79 21.37
N HIS A 433 -14.06 -35.42 21.76
CA HIS A 433 -12.92 -36.33 21.88
C HIS A 433 -12.28 -36.34 23.27
N GLY A 434 -12.70 -35.45 24.18
CA GLY A 434 -12.17 -35.31 25.52
C GLY A 434 -11.22 -34.11 25.67
N PHE A 435 -11.27 -33.42 26.81
CA PHE A 435 -10.52 -32.17 27.06
C PHE A 435 -8.99 -32.31 27.01
N ARG A 436 -8.45 -33.53 27.15
CA ARG A 436 -7.02 -33.80 26.90
C ARG A 436 -6.65 -33.50 25.45
N TRP A 437 -7.51 -33.84 24.49
CA TRP A 437 -7.35 -33.48 23.09
C TRP A 437 -7.54 -31.99 22.85
N GLY A 438 -8.49 -31.36 23.57
CA GLY A 438 -8.65 -29.90 23.57
C GLY A 438 -7.36 -29.16 23.91
N ILE A 439 -6.65 -29.56 24.99
CA ILE A 439 -5.33 -28.98 25.31
C ILE A 439 -4.26 -29.36 24.29
N ALA A 440 -4.24 -30.60 23.81
CA ALA A 440 -3.23 -31.05 22.83
C ALA A 440 -3.30 -30.24 21.51
N VAL A 441 -4.49 -29.84 21.08
CA VAL A 441 -4.70 -29.01 19.88
C VAL A 441 -4.16 -27.58 20.04
N ILE A 442 -3.96 -27.10 21.27
CA ILE A 442 -3.33 -25.79 21.50
C ILE A 442 -1.83 -25.81 21.14
N ALA A 443 -1.17 -26.97 21.25
CA ALA A 443 0.26 -27.11 20.97
C ALA A 443 0.65 -26.66 19.55
N PRO A 444 0.03 -27.15 18.45
CA PRO A 444 0.33 -26.66 17.11
C PRO A 444 0.03 -25.15 16.95
N ILE A 445 -1.00 -24.62 17.61
CA ILE A 445 -1.32 -23.18 17.56
C ILE A 445 -0.19 -22.36 18.23
N TYR A 446 0.35 -22.83 19.37
CA TYR A 446 1.51 -22.21 20.02
C TYR A 446 2.75 -22.21 19.11
N VAL A 447 2.98 -23.32 18.41
CA VAL A 447 4.11 -23.42 17.46
C VAL A 447 3.94 -22.44 16.31
N VAL A 448 2.76 -22.37 15.70
CA VAL A 448 2.49 -21.42 14.60
C VAL A 448 2.65 -19.97 15.09
N GLY A 449 1.99 -19.60 16.18
CA GLY A 449 2.13 -18.25 16.77
C GLY A 449 3.57 -17.93 17.16
N GLY A 450 4.30 -18.90 17.69
CA GLY A 450 5.72 -18.82 18.05
C GLY A 450 6.66 -18.62 16.85
N LEU A 451 6.44 -19.35 15.76
CA LEU A 451 7.20 -19.19 14.52
C LEU A 451 6.94 -17.82 13.90
N LEU A 452 5.67 -17.41 13.79
CA LEU A 452 5.28 -16.10 13.26
C LEU A 452 5.89 -14.96 14.08
N ILE A 453 5.78 -14.98 15.41
CA ILE A 453 6.35 -13.93 16.26
C ILE A 453 7.89 -13.96 16.24
N SER A 454 8.53 -15.14 16.13
CA SER A 454 9.99 -15.22 16.03
C SER A 454 10.53 -14.61 14.74
N SER A 455 9.75 -14.65 13.66
CA SER A 455 10.10 -14.01 12.38
C SER A 455 10.29 -12.49 12.48
N VAL A 456 9.70 -11.85 13.50
CA VAL A 456 9.89 -10.42 13.79
C VAL A 456 11.36 -10.10 14.07
N GLY A 457 12.11 -11.06 14.64
CA GLY A 457 13.52 -10.90 14.94
C GLY A 457 14.39 -10.65 13.70
N SER A 458 13.92 -10.93 12.49
CA SER A 458 14.67 -10.63 11.26
C SER A 458 14.51 -9.17 10.78
N VAL A 459 13.54 -8.41 11.29
CA VAL A 459 13.21 -7.06 10.79
C VAL A 459 13.24 -5.97 11.86
N ILE A 460 12.97 -6.30 13.13
CA ILE A 460 12.78 -5.33 14.22
C ILE A 460 13.97 -4.39 14.43
N ASP A 461 15.21 -4.89 14.32
CA ASP A 461 16.39 -4.05 14.54
C ASP A 461 16.48 -2.95 13.46
N GLY A 462 16.10 -3.28 12.22
CA GLY A 462 16.04 -2.32 11.11
C GLY A 462 14.94 -1.28 11.32
N ASP A 463 13.76 -1.70 11.78
CA ASP A 463 12.65 -0.79 12.08
C ASP A 463 13.00 0.18 13.21
N VAL A 464 13.62 -0.32 14.30
CA VAL A 464 14.06 0.52 15.42
C VAL A 464 15.08 1.54 14.95
N HIS A 465 16.12 1.12 14.22
CA HIS A 465 17.12 2.04 13.68
C HIS A 465 16.49 3.11 12.81
N GLN A 466 15.52 2.74 11.97
CA GLN A 466 14.85 3.65 11.07
C GLN A 466 13.98 4.68 11.80
N VAL A 467 13.21 4.26 12.80
CA VAL A 467 12.37 5.15 13.60
C VAL A 467 13.22 6.16 14.37
N TRP A 468 14.37 5.70 14.88
CA TRP A 468 15.32 6.54 15.60
C TRP A 468 16.03 7.51 14.65
N ALA A 469 16.56 7.03 13.52
CA ALA A 469 17.17 7.89 12.50
C ALA A 469 16.18 8.96 12.00
N GLY A 470 14.93 8.59 11.75
CA GLY A 470 13.88 9.53 11.38
C GLY A 470 13.55 10.54 12.49
N ALA A 471 13.55 10.12 13.76
CA ALA A 471 13.37 11.03 14.89
C ALA A 471 14.54 12.01 15.05
N ALA A 472 15.78 11.55 14.90
CA ALA A 472 16.97 12.40 14.94
C ALA A 472 16.97 13.43 13.82
N ALA A 473 16.71 13.01 12.58
CA ALA A 473 16.61 13.90 11.43
C ALA A 473 15.55 14.99 11.67
N ARG A 474 14.36 14.62 12.18
CA ARG A 474 13.30 15.59 12.50
C ARG A 474 13.69 16.57 13.60
N ALA A 475 14.40 16.11 14.64
CA ALA A 475 14.88 16.97 15.71
C ALA A 475 15.90 18.00 15.21
N GLU A 476 16.82 17.60 14.34
CA GLU A 476 17.78 18.52 13.70
C GLU A 476 17.07 19.57 12.84
N LEU A 477 16.02 19.18 12.13
CA LEU A 477 15.27 20.12 11.28
C LEU A 477 14.46 21.15 12.08
N LEU A 478 13.90 20.74 13.23
CA LEU A 478 13.30 21.68 14.17
C LEU A 478 14.33 22.66 14.76
N ARG A 479 15.60 22.24 14.88
CA ARG A 479 16.72 23.10 15.28
C ARG A 479 17.01 24.15 14.21
N GLU A 480 17.19 23.73 12.96
CA GLU A 480 17.46 24.65 11.83
C GLU A 480 16.33 25.66 11.66
N ARG A 481 15.09 25.22 11.88
CA ARG A 481 13.91 26.09 11.91
C ARG A 481 14.03 27.22 12.95
N ARG A 482 14.34 26.88 14.21
CA ARG A 482 14.49 27.87 15.29
C ARG A 482 15.66 28.80 15.09
N ALA A 483 16.70 28.35 14.38
CA ALA A 483 17.83 29.17 13.98
C ALA A 483 17.50 30.13 12.82
N GLY A 484 16.25 30.19 12.35
CA GLY A 484 15.80 31.12 11.30
C GLY A 484 16.19 30.70 9.88
N ARG A 485 16.67 29.46 9.68
CA ARG A 485 17.07 28.91 8.36
C ARG A 485 15.91 28.14 7.69
N GLN A 486 14.70 28.70 7.70
CA GLN A 486 13.49 27.95 7.33
C GLN A 486 13.33 27.76 5.81
N LYS A 487 13.64 26.55 5.35
CA LYS A 487 13.18 26.00 4.08
C LYS A 487 11.68 25.70 4.14
N LEU A 488 10.96 25.92 3.02
CA LEU A 488 9.54 25.60 2.93
C LEU A 488 9.32 24.08 2.85
N LEU A 489 10.09 23.40 1.99
CA LEU A 489 10.10 21.94 1.88
C LEU A 489 11.48 21.40 2.15
N LEU A 490 11.55 20.34 2.94
CA LEU A 490 12.78 19.62 3.15
C LEU A 490 12.50 18.11 3.21
N VAL A 491 13.18 17.39 2.33
CA VAL A 491 13.15 15.95 2.15
C VAL A 491 14.52 15.43 2.56
N ARG A 492 14.56 14.45 3.47
CA ARG A 492 15.81 13.86 3.97
C ARG A 492 15.80 12.35 3.94
N GLY A 493 16.82 11.76 3.30
CA GLY A 493 17.04 10.32 3.27
C GLY A 493 15.81 9.52 2.84
N LEU A 494 15.04 10.03 1.88
CA LEU A 494 13.74 9.49 1.52
C LEU A 494 13.89 8.20 0.71
N ASP A 495 13.34 7.10 1.25
CA ASP A 495 13.20 5.84 0.54
C ASP A 495 11.72 5.59 0.25
N VAL A 496 11.43 5.11 -0.96
CA VAL A 496 10.08 4.70 -1.37
C VAL A 496 10.15 3.33 -2.03
N ARG A 497 9.22 2.45 -1.65
CA ARG A 497 9.09 1.10 -2.20
C ARG A 497 7.66 0.86 -2.69
N TYR A 498 7.53 0.12 -3.79
CA TYR A 498 6.27 -0.46 -4.24
C TYR A 498 6.38 -1.97 -4.13
N GLY A 499 5.66 -2.55 -3.16
CA GLY A 499 5.87 -3.96 -2.79
C GLY A 499 7.32 -4.18 -2.34
N ASP A 500 7.99 -5.12 -2.99
CA ASP A 500 9.39 -5.49 -2.70
C ASP A 500 10.42 -4.66 -3.50
N ILE A 501 9.98 -3.85 -4.47
CA ILE A 501 10.86 -3.07 -5.33
C ILE A 501 11.07 -1.69 -4.72
N ARG A 502 12.33 -1.34 -4.46
CA ARG A 502 12.73 0.00 -4.01
C ARG A 502 12.96 0.91 -5.22
N ILE A 503 12.38 2.11 -5.19
CA ILE A 503 12.48 3.09 -6.27
C ILE A 503 13.34 4.29 -5.88
N LEU A 504 13.22 4.79 -4.64
CA LEU A 504 14.06 5.87 -4.13
C LEU A 504 15.05 5.34 -3.09
N PHE A 505 16.28 5.84 -3.14
CA PHE A 505 17.41 5.42 -2.33
C PHE A 505 18.02 6.64 -1.62
N GLY A 506 17.44 7.04 -0.49
CA GLY A 506 17.98 8.07 0.38
C GLY A 506 17.98 9.46 -0.25
N VAL A 507 16.89 9.86 -0.92
CA VAL A 507 16.81 11.14 -1.63
C VAL A 507 16.75 12.32 -0.65
N ASP A 508 17.61 13.31 -0.88
CA ASP A 508 17.63 14.61 -0.18
C ASP A 508 17.25 15.73 -1.16
N VAL A 509 16.19 16.50 -0.84
CA VAL A 509 15.74 17.65 -1.65
C VAL A 509 15.29 18.77 -0.72
N GLU A 510 15.62 19.99 -1.08
CA GLU A 510 15.34 21.17 -0.27
C GLU A 510 14.76 22.28 -1.16
N VAL A 511 13.77 23.01 -0.67
CA VAL A 511 13.13 24.10 -1.42
C VAL A 511 12.89 25.28 -0.47
N GLU A 512 13.44 26.43 -0.83
CA GLU A 512 13.25 27.69 -0.12
C GLU A 512 11.88 28.30 -0.48
N GLU A 513 11.33 29.16 0.40
CA GLU A 513 10.06 29.84 0.12
C GLU A 513 10.22 30.83 -1.06
N GLY A 514 9.33 30.72 -2.06
CA GLY A 514 9.35 31.53 -3.29
C GLY A 514 10.34 31.05 -4.35
N GLU A 515 11.07 29.96 -4.11
CA GLU A 515 12.03 29.38 -5.06
C GLU A 515 11.30 28.53 -6.13
N VAL A 516 11.84 28.53 -7.37
CA VAL A 516 11.50 27.53 -8.39
C VAL A 516 12.63 26.50 -8.45
N VAL A 517 12.33 25.26 -8.07
CA VAL A 517 13.29 24.15 -8.11
C VAL A 517 12.92 23.17 -9.22
N ALA A 518 13.87 22.85 -10.09
CA ALA A 518 13.71 21.83 -11.11
C ALA A 518 14.19 20.46 -10.62
N LEU A 519 13.42 19.41 -10.87
CA LEU A 519 13.86 18.02 -10.72
C LEU A 519 13.98 17.36 -12.08
N LEU A 520 15.22 17.11 -12.49
CA LEU A 520 15.63 16.55 -13.77
C LEU A 520 16.02 15.08 -13.62
N GLY A 521 15.93 14.31 -14.70
CA GLY A 521 16.37 12.91 -14.70
C GLY A 521 15.80 12.11 -15.85
N THR A 522 16.38 10.94 -16.12
CA THR A 522 15.91 10.02 -17.16
C THR A 522 14.54 9.40 -16.82
N ASN A 523 13.91 8.76 -17.80
CA ASN A 523 12.67 8.01 -17.57
C ASN A 523 12.96 6.83 -16.64
N GLY A 524 12.10 6.64 -15.64
CA GLY A 524 12.32 5.64 -14.59
C GLY A 524 13.29 6.06 -13.49
N ALA A 525 13.80 7.30 -13.48
CA ALA A 525 14.70 7.78 -12.42
C ALA A 525 14.03 7.93 -11.03
N GLY A 526 12.69 7.89 -10.94
CA GLY A 526 11.95 8.03 -9.67
C GLY A 526 11.36 9.42 -9.41
N LYS A 527 11.33 10.32 -10.40
CA LYS A 527 10.84 11.71 -10.25
C LYS A 527 9.39 11.78 -9.76
N SER A 528 8.45 11.16 -10.49
CA SER A 528 7.04 11.12 -10.09
C SER A 528 6.83 10.38 -8.76
N THR A 529 7.67 9.38 -8.46
CA THR A 529 7.65 8.69 -7.16
C THR A 529 8.00 9.63 -6.01
N LEU A 530 9.01 10.50 -6.19
CA LEU A 530 9.38 11.52 -5.21
C LEU A 530 8.23 12.52 -5.00
N LEU A 531 7.63 13.01 -6.09
CA LEU A 531 6.49 13.92 -6.00
C LEU A 531 5.30 13.30 -5.29
N ASN A 532 4.96 12.05 -5.63
CA ASN A 532 3.88 11.31 -4.99
C ASN A 532 4.14 11.04 -3.50
N ALA A 533 5.41 10.90 -3.10
CA ALA A 533 5.79 10.78 -1.70
C ALA A 533 5.66 12.12 -0.95
N ILE A 534 6.08 13.23 -1.56
CA ILE A 534 5.91 14.58 -1.01
C ILE A 534 4.42 14.92 -0.80
N SER A 535 3.57 14.57 -1.76
CA SER A 535 2.11 14.77 -1.68
C SER A 535 1.39 13.70 -0.84
N GLY A 536 2.12 12.73 -0.29
CA GLY A 536 1.60 11.64 0.52
C GLY A 536 0.71 10.63 -0.21
N VAL A 537 0.64 10.68 -1.55
CA VAL A 537 -0.07 9.68 -2.38
C VAL A 537 0.57 8.30 -2.16
N VAL A 538 1.89 8.27 -2.07
CA VAL A 538 2.67 7.06 -1.80
C VAL A 538 3.37 7.22 -0.44
N PRO A 539 3.21 6.29 0.51
CA PRO A 539 3.85 6.41 1.80
C PRO A 539 5.37 6.23 1.67
N ALA A 540 6.14 7.11 2.31
CA ALA A 540 7.57 6.93 2.45
C ALA A 540 7.87 5.66 3.26
N SER A 541 8.82 4.86 2.77
CA SER A 541 9.33 3.71 3.50
C SER A 541 10.32 4.12 4.56
N ARG A 542 11.17 5.12 4.29
CA ARG A 542 12.16 5.72 5.19
C ARG A 542 12.34 7.19 4.88
N GLY A 543 13.06 7.89 5.75
CA GLY A 543 13.35 9.32 5.62
C GLY A 543 12.28 10.20 6.23
N ALA A 544 12.37 11.49 5.97
CA ALA A 544 11.42 12.48 6.45
C ALA A 544 11.08 13.49 5.34
N VAL A 545 9.81 13.88 5.29
CA VAL A 545 9.31 15.00 4.49
C VAL A 545 8.76 16.04 5.46
N ILE A 546 9.41 17.20 5.53
CA ILE A 546 9.00 18.33 6.37
C ILE A 546 8.54 19.45 5.47
N PHE A 547 7.33 19.94 5.74
CA PHE A 547 6.71 21.02 5.01
C PHE A 547 6.24 22.11 5.96
N ASP A 548 6.69 23.35 5.75
CA ASP A 548 6.42 24.51 6.61
C ASP A 548 6.70 24.21 8.10
N GLY A 549 7.78 23.45 8.32
CA GLY A 549 8.23 22.98 9.63
C GLY A 549 7.30 21.98 10.33
N ARG A 550 6.34 21.36 9.63
CA ARG A 550 5.57 20.19 10.08
C ARG A 550 6.08 18.94 9.34
N ASP A 551 6.32 17.87 10.09
CA ASP A 551 6.53 16.53 9.50
C ASP A 551 5.23 16.02 8.87
N ILE A 552 5.27 15.77 7.56
CA ILE A 552 4.15 15.26 6.76
C ILE A 552 4.42 13.87 6.15
N THR A 553 5.51 13.21 6.54
CA THR A 553 6.01 11.95 5.95
C THR A 553 4.94 10.86 5.82
N HIS A 554 4.02 10.79 6.77
CA HIS A 554 2.93 9.81 6.81
C HIS A 554 1.54 10.47 6.80
N ALA A 555 1.45 11.79 6.61
CA ALA A 555 0.18 12.48 6.52
C ALA A 555 -0.58 12.02 5.25
N PRO A 556 -1.92 11.90 5.30
CA PRO A 556 -2.70 11.55 4.12
C PRO A 556 -2.77 12.72 3.12
N PRO A 557 -2.95 12.45 1.81
CA PRO A 557 -2.92 13.48 0.76
C PRO A 557 -3.89 14.64 1.00
N GLU A 558 -5.08 14.36 1.51
CA GLU A 558 -6.09 15.38 1.80
C GLU A 558 -5.68 16.33 2.94
N GLU A 559 -4.89 15.85 3.90
CA GLU A 559 -4.33 16.70 4.96
C GLU A 559 -3.15 17.51 4.43
N ILE A 560 -2.29 16.90 3.61
CA ILE A 560 -1.16 17.57 2.98
C ILE A 560 -1.63 18.70 2.05
N ALA A 561 -2.70 18.46 1.28
CA ALA A 561 -3.33 19.48 0.45
C ALA A 561 -3.82 20.67 1.30
N LEU A 562 -4.44 20.40 2.46
CA LEU A 562 -4.89 21.45 3.39
C LEU A 562 -3.75 22.23 4.05
N LEU A 563 -2.54 21.67 4.12
CA LEU A 563 -1.34 22.39 4.56
C LEU A 563 -0.81 23.34 3.47
N GLY A 564 -1.17 23.10 2.21
CA GLY A 564 -0.84 23.98 1.09
C GLY A 564 0.09 23.38 0.03
N ILE A 565 0.22 22.04 -0.05
CA ILE A 565 0.87 21.39 -1.20
C ILE A 565 -0.18 21.07 -2.26
N GLY A 566 -0.06 21.65 -3.44
CA GLY A 566 -0.86 21.29 -4.62
C GLY A 566 -0.01 20.54 -5.63
N GLN A 567 -0.52 19.45 -6.20
CA GLN A 567 0.18 18.69 -7.24
C GLN A 567 -0.61 18.70 -8.55
N VAL A 568 0.08 18.98 -9.66
CA VAL A 568 -0.41 18.80 -11.03
C VAL A 568 0.26 17.55 -11.60
N PRO A 569 -0.46 16.43 -11.75
CA PRO A 569 0.10 15.20 -12.29
C PRO A 569 0.26 15.25 -13.82
N GLY A 570 1.31 14.61 -14.34
CA GLY A 570 1.62 14.60 -15.78
C GLY A 570 0.56 13.89 -16.61
N GLY A 571 0.03 14.60 -17.62
CA GLY A 571 -0.95 14.07 -18.58
C GLY A 571 -2.29 13.60 -18.00
N LYS A 572 -2.53 13.74 -16.69
CA LYS A 572 -3.68 13.15 -15.96
C LYS A 572 -4.27 14.11 -14.92
N GLY A 573 -4.27 15.41 -15.21
CA GLY A 573 -4.67 16.46 -14.27
C GLY A 573 -6.15 16.85 -14.28
N VAL A 574 -6.98 16.27 -15.17
CA VAL A 574 -8.38 16.68 -15.36
C VAL A 574 -9.36 15.52 -15.23
N PHE A 575 -10.59 15.81 -14.86
CA PHE A 575 -11.71 14.86 -14.92
C PHE A 575 -12.31 14.93 -16.33
N PRO A 576 -12.01 13.96 -17.22
CA PRO A 576 -12.31 14.09 -18.64
C PRO A 576 -13.81 14.09 -18.94
N GLY A 577 -14.61 13.41 -18.12
CA GLY A 577 -16.07 13.36 -18.27
C GLY A 577 -16.82 14.58 -17.71
N LEU A 578 -16.11 15.54 -17.10
CA LEU A 578 -16.69 16.77 -16.57
C LEU A 578 -16.39 17.94 -17.50
N THR A 579 -17.26 18.95 -17.51
CA THR A 579 -16.99 20.22 -18.19
C THR A 579 -15.85 20.99 -17.53
N VAL A 580 -15.30 21.99 -18.24
CA VAL A 580 -14.32 22.94 -17.67
C VAL A 580 -14.85 23.60 -16.39
N ALA A 581 -16.10 24.05 -16.40
CA ALA A 581 -16.72 24.67 -15.23
C ALA A 581 -16.85 23.71 -14.04
N GLU A 582 -17.21 22.45 -14.30
CA GLU A 582 -17.35 21.40 -13.28
C GLU A 582 -15.99 20.98 -12.69
N ASN A 583 -14.97 20.81 -13.52
CA ASN A 583 -13.59 20.56 -13.09
C ASN A 583 -13.13 21.61 -12.08
N LEU A 584 -13.28 22.88 -12.44
CA LEU A 584 -12.91 23.99 -11.58
C LEU A 584 -13.79 24.11 -10.32
N ARG A 585 -15.06 23.70 -10.38
CA ARG A 585 -15.91 23.61 -9.19
C ARG A 585 -15.41 22.54 -8.23
N VAL A 586 -15.03 21.36 -8.73
CA VAL A 586 -14.46 20.26 -7.92
C VAL A 586 -13.16 20.71 -7.25
N ALA A 587 -12.29 21.39 -7.99
CA ALA A 587 -11.04 21.93 -7.44
C ALA A 587 -11.24 22.96 -6.31
N GLY A 588 -12.38 23.66 -6.29
CA GLY A 588 -12.75 24.60 -5.24
C GLY A 588 -13.13 24.00 -3.89
N TRP A 589 -13.09 22.67 -3.71
CA TRP A 589 -13.62 21.99 -2.53
C TRP A 589 -13.05 22.47 -1.19
N MET A 590 -11.78 22.91 -1.15
CA MET A 590 -11.12 23.41 0.05
C MET A 590 -11.72 24.73 0.55
N ALA A 591 -12.22 25.56 -0.38
CA ALA A 591 -12.85 26.85 -0.10
C ALA A 591 -14.39 26.76 -0.11
N ARG A 592 -14.99 25.56 -0.09
CA ARG A 592 -16.45 25.38 -0.15
C ARG A 592 -17.23 26.07 0.98
N ARG A 593 -16.56 26.37 2.10
CA ARG A 593 -17.13 27.08 3.25
C ARG A 593 -16.99 28.61 3.14
N ASP A 594 -16.28 29.11 2.15
CA ASP A 594 -16.08 30.54 1.88
C ASP A 594 -16.34 30.85 0.39
N PRO A 595 -17.62 31.02 0.00
CA PRO A 595 -18.00 31.29 -1.38
C PRO A 595 -17.39 32.58 -1.93
N GLY A 596 -17.17 33.59 -1.07
CA GLY A 596 -16.58 34.88 -1.47
C GLY A 596 -15.11 34.72 -1.85
N ALA A 597 -14.33 34.03 -1.03
CA ALA A 597 -12.95 33.71 -1.37
C ALA A 597 -12.85 32.82 -2.61
N LEU A 598 -13.74 31.84 -2.77
CA LEU A 598 -13.76 30.97 -3.96
C LEU A 598 -14.10 31.76 -5.23
N ALA A 599 -15.09 32.66 -5.20
CA ALA A 599 -15.42 33.52 -6.33
C ALA A 599 -14.24 34.43 -6.72
N GLY A 600 -13.56 35.02 -5.73
CA GLY A 600 -12.36 35.83 -5.97
C GLY A 600 -11.19 35.03 -6.54
N ARG A 601 -11.00 33.76 -6.10
CA ARG A 601 -9.99 32.86 -6.68
C ARG A 601 -10.36 32.48 -8.12
N ARG A 602 -11.63 32.22 -8.38
CA ARG A 602 -12.12 31.89 -9.71
C ARG A 602 -11.92 33.02 -10.70
N ALA A 603 -12.23 34.26 -10.31
CA ALA A 603 -12.02 35.43 -11.15
C ALA A 603 -10.54 35.61 -11.55
N ARG A 604 -9.60 35.29 -10.64
CA ARG A 604 -8.16 35.30 -10.94
C ARG A 604 -7.77 34.21 -11.95
N VAL A 605 -8.27 32.99 -11.78
CA VAL A 605 -8.04 31.90 -12.74
C VAL A 605 -8.56 32.27 -14.13
N ASP A 606 -9.78 32.81 -14.18
CA ASP A 606 -10.42 33.20 -15.44
C ASP A 606 -9.61 34.31 -16.16
N ALA A 607 -8.99 35.22 -15.41
CA ALA A 607 -8.10 36.25 -15.95
C ALA A 607 -6.76 35.68 -16.47
N MET A 608 -6.22 34.65 -15.82
CA MET A 608 -4.94 34.02 -16.19
C MET A 608 -5.08 33.06 -17.39
N PHE A 609 -6.25 32.43 -17.54
CA PHE A 609 -6.54 31.47 -18.61
C PHE A 609 -7.82 31.84 -19.37
N PRO A 610 -7.84 32.95 -20.13
CA PRO A 610 -9.04 33.43 -20.81
C PRO A 610 -9.63 32.39 -21.79
N VAL A 611 -8.78 31.56 -22.40
CA VAL A 611 -9.19 30.48 -23.32
C VAL A 611 -10.12 29.46 -22.65
N LEU A 612 -10.02 29.25 -21.33
CA LEU A 612 -10.89 28.32 -20.60
C LEU A 612 -12.25 28.94 -20.29
N VAL A 613 -12.35 30.27 -20.24
CA VAL A 613 -13.61 30.99 -20.01
C VAL A 613 -14.54 30.81 -21.20
N GLU A 614 -13.99 30.92 -22.41
CA GLU A 614 -14.72 30.70 -23.66
C GLU A 614 -15.22 29.26 -23.80
N ARG A 615 -14.53 28.30 -23.16
CA ARG A 615 -14.78 26.86 -23.24
C ARG A 615 -15.38 26.28 -21.96
N ARG A 616 -15.98 27.11 -21.09
CA ARG A 616 -16.47 26.69 -19.77
C ARG A 616 -17.46 25.52 -19.81
N ASP A 617 -18.24 25.44 -20.89
CA ASP A 617 -19.31 24.47 -21.11
C ASP A 617 -18.83 23.24 -21.92
N ASP A 618 -17.58 23.28 -22.44
CA ASP A 618 -16.97 22.15 -23.13
C ASP A 618 -16.58 21.06 -22.13
N VAL A 619 -16.77 19.81 -22.53
CA VAL A 619 -16.28 18.62 -21.82
C VAL A 619 -14.75 18.59 -21.89
N ALA A 620 -14.08 18.38 -20.75
CA ALA A 620 -12.61 18.46 -20.65
C ALA A 620 -11.89 17.50 -21.62
N ALA A 621 -12.46 16.33 -21.91
CA ALA A 621 -11.92 15.38 -22.89
C ALA A 621 -11.81 15.96 -24.33
N ASN A 622 -12.64 16.95 -24.68
CA ASN A 622 -12.64 17.56 -26.02
C ASN A 622 -11.63 18.70 -26.18
N LEU A 623 -10.96 19.10 -25.08
CA LEU A 623 -9.92 20.13 -25.11
C LEU A 623 -8.64 19.58 -25.73
N SER A 624 -7.85 20.45 -26.36
CA SER A 624 -6.49 20.09 -26.79
C SER A 624 -5.60 19.77 -25.57
N GLY A 625 -4.53 18.99 -25.75
CA GLY A 625 -3.63 18.64 -24.64
C GLY A 625 -3.11 19.86 -23.87
N GLY A 626 -2.79 20.95 -24.59
CA GLY A 626 -2.38 22.22 -23.97
C GLY A 626 -3.48 22.88 -23.15
N GLN A 627 -4.72 22.86 -23.63
CA GLN A 627 -5.88 23.38 -22.91
C GLN A 627 -6.22 22.52 -21.68
N GLN A 628 -6.06 21.19 -21.78
CA GLN A 628 -6.21 20.30 -20.62
C GLN A 628 -5.15 20.60 -19.55
N GLN A 629 -3.91 20.89 -19.95
CA GLN A 629 -2.84 21.28 -19.02
C GLN A 629 -3.13 22.62 -18.35
N MET A 630 -3.63 23.62 -19.10
CA MET A 630 -4.08 24.90 -18.55
C MET A 630 -5.22 24.71 -17.54
N LEU A 631 -6.16 23.80 -17.83
CA LEU A 631 -7.25 23.46 -16.90
C LEU A 631 -6.72 22.80 -15.63
N ALA A 632 -5.75 21.89 -15.73
CA ALA A 632 -5.11 21.26 -14.58
C ALA A 632 -4.40 22.28 -13.68
N LEU A 633 -3.62 23.20 -14.26
CA LEU A 633 -2.97 24.30 -13.54
C LEU A 633 -3.99 25.23 -12.90
N SER A 634 -5.06 25.56 -13.61
CA SER A 634 -6.18 26.36 -13.11
C SER A 634 -6.81 25.75 -11.85
N MET A 635 -7.03 24.43 -11.87
CA MET A 635 -7.56 23.70 -10.71
C MET A 635 -6.60 23.72 -9.53
N ALA A 636 -5.30 23.50 -9.76
CA ALA A 636 -4.30 23.60 -8.69
C ALA A 636 -4.28 25.00 -8.07
N PHE A 637 -4.38 26.06 -8.87
CA PHE A 637 -4.36 27.44 -8.38
C PHE A 637 -5.58 27.80 -7.50
N LEU A 638 -6.76 27.24 -7.78
CA LEU A 638 -7.94 27.47 -6.93
C LEU A 638 -7.71 27.07 -5.45
N THR A 639 -6.75 26.18 -5.20
CA THR A 639 -6.38 25.76 -3.85
C THR A 639 -5.52 26.77 -3.10
N ARG A 640 -4.88 27.73 -3.80
CA ARG A 640 -3.81 28.62 -3.27
C ARG A 640 -2.70 27.83 -2.56
N PRO A 641 -1.95 27.01 -3.31
CA PRO A 641 -0.85 26.25 -2.74
C PRO A 641 0.26 27.20 -2.27
N LYS A 642 0.92 26.85 -1.16
CA LYS A 642 2.22 27.43 -0.78
C LYS A 642 3.34 26.79 -1.60
N LEU A 643 3.21 25.49 -1.88
CA LEU A 643 4.08 24.73 -2.76
C LEU A 643 3.25 24.08 -3.89
N LEU A 644 3.54 24.47 -5.12
CA LEU A 644 2.99 23.86 -6.32
C LEU A 644 3.99 22.87 -6.90
N VAL A 645 3.61 21.60 -6.93
CA VAL A 645 4.36 20.51 -7.52
C VAL A 645 3.81 20.25 -8.92
N ILE A 646 4.65 20.32 -9.95
CA ILE A 646 4.25 20.12 -11.35
C ILE A 646 5.02 18.92 -11.89
N ASP A 647 4.30 17.86 -12.25
CA ASP A 647 4.88 16.66 -12.87
C ASP A 647 4.75 16.76 -14.39
N GLU A 648 5.85 17.07 -15.09
CA GLU A 648 5.94 17.18 -16.55
C GLU A 648 5.00 18.22 -17.18
N LEU A 649 5.48 19.47 -17.26
CA LEU A 649 4.71 20.58 -17.84
C LEU A 649 4.59 20.50 -19.36
N SER A 650 5.67 20.07 -20.04
CA SER A 650 5.83 20.19 -21.50
C SER A 650 5.46 18.94 -22.32
N LEU A 651 5.14 17.82 -21.66
CA LEU A 651 4.96 16.52 -22.33
C LEU A 651 3.85 16.57 -23.39
N GLY A 652 4.19 16.27 -24.65
CA GLY A 652 3.22 16.14 -25.75
C GLY A 652 2.60 17.46 -26.21
N LEU A 653 3.16 18.62 -25.81
CA LEU A 653 2.66 19.94 -26.17
C LEU A 653 3.47 20.60 -27.30
N ALA A 654 2.83 21.47 -28.07
CA ALA A 654 3.51 22.29 -29.07
C ALA A 654 4.40 23.35 -28.39
N PRO A 655 5.58 23.72 -28.95
CA PRO A 655 6.53 24.64 -28.32
C PRO A 655 5.94 25.98 -27.87
N VAL A 656 5.06 26.58 -28.68
CA VAL A 656 4.38 27.84 -28.36
C VAL A 656 3.50 27.71 -27.11
N VAL A 657 2.87 26.55 -26.91
CA VAL A 657 2.06 26.30 -25.70
C VAL A 657 2.97 26.15 -24.49
N VAL A 658 4.12 25.51 -24.63
CA VAL A 658 5.11 25.38 -23.54
C VAL A 658 5.60 26.76 -23.10
N GLU A 659 5.97 27.65 -24.03
CA GLU A 659 6.37 29.02 -23.71
C GLU A 659 5.28 29.78 -22.94
N GLN A 660 4.03 29.70 -23.40
CA GLN A 660 2.90 30.32 -22.71
C GLN A 660 2.71 29.78 -21.29
N LEU A 661 2.87 28.47 -21.09
CA LEU A 661 2.77 27.86 -19.75
C LEU A 661 3.94 28.26 -18.84
N LEU A 662 5.15 28.43 -19.37
CA LEU A 662 6.30 28.91 -18.60
C LEU A 662 6.09 30.34 -18.09
N ASP A 663 5.50 31.22 -18.89
CA ASP A 663 5.18 32.58 -18.45
C ASP A 663 4.17 32.59 -17.30
N VAL A 664 3.20 31.67 -17.33
CA VAL A 664 2.27 31.47 -16.22
C VAL A 664 3.00 30.98 -14.97
N VAL A 665 3.92 30.02 -15.10
CA VAL A 665 4.74 29.52 -13.97
C VAL A 665 5.57 30.65 -13.34
N ARG A 666 6.15 31.54 -14.16
CA ARG A 666 6.88 32.74 -13.66
C ARG A 666 5.97 33.70 -12.92
N ALA A 667 4.81 34.02 -13.49
CA ALA A 667 3.83 34.89 -12.83
C ALA A 667 3.37 34.32 -11.47
N LEU A 668 3.18 33.00 -11.39
CA LEU A 668 2.80 32.32 -10.14
C LEU A 668 3.88 32.44 -9.06
N ARG A 669 5.15 32.31 -9.45
CA ARG A 669 6.29 32.52 -8.56
C ARG A 669 6.34 33.97 -8.07
N ASP A 670 6.16 34.95 -8.95
CA ASP A 670 6.19 36.37 -8.61
C ASP A 670 5.05 36.76 -7.65
N GLU A 671 3.93 36.02 -7.65
CA GLU A 671 2.85 36.13 -6.67
C GLU A 671 3.17 35.48 -5.30
N GLY A 672 4.34 34.84 -5.15
CA GLY A 672 4.82 34.22 -3.92
C GLY A 672 4.56 32.72 -3.80
N THR A 673 4.20 32.03 -4.89
CA THR A 673 4.03 30.57 -4.88
C THR A 673 5.40 29.89 -5.05
N THR A 674 5.73 28.93 -4.19
CA THR A 674 6.95 28.11 -4.35
C THR A 674 6.67 26.98 -5.33
N ILE A 675 7.60 26.65 -6.23
CA ILE A 675 7.34 25.69 -7.31
C ILE A 675 8.40 24.60 -7.34
N LEU A 676 7.96 23.34 -7.34
CA LEU A 676 8.80 22.18 -7.63
C LEU A 676 8.39 21.61 -8.99
N LEU A 677 9.20 21.84 -10.01
CA LEU A 677 8.94 21.48 -11.40
C LEU A 677 9.73 20.24 -11.80
N VAL A 678 9.05 19.14 -12.09
CA VAL A 678 9.64 18.00 -12.79
C VAL A 678 9.55 18.23 -14.29
N GLU A 679 10.69 18.13 -14.95
CA GLU A 679 10.78 18.28 -16.41
C GLU A 679 11.72 17.25 -17.02
N GLN A 680 11.38 16.81 -18.24
CA GLN A 680 12.28 15.98 -19.05
C GLN A 680 13.20 16.86 -19.89
N SER A 681 12.71 18.03 -20.33
CA SER A 681 13.50 18.97 -21.10
C SER A 681 14.35 19.83 -20.17
N VAL A 682 15.66 19.55 -20.18
CA VAL A 682 16.64 20.33 -19.41
C VAL A 682 16.60 21.80 -19.78
N ASN A 683 16.48 22.13 -21.08
CA ASN A 683 16.42 23.52 -21.54
C ASN A 683 15.19 24.27 -21.00
N VAL A 684 14.03 23.60 -20.97
CA VAL A 684 12.79 24.16 -20.41
C VAL A 684 12.95 24.40 -18.92
N ALA A 685 13.44 23.40 -18.18
CA ALA A 685 13.63 23.50 -16.74
C ALA A 685 14.61 24.60 -16.33
N LEU A 686 15.78 24.68 -16.99
CA LEU A 686 16.81 25.68 -16.70
C LEU A 686 16.39 27.10 -17.07
N SER A 687 15.38 27.26 -17.95
CA SER A 687 14.86 28.59 -18.32
C SER A 687 13.93 29.23 -17.28
N VAL A 688 13.53 28.48 -16.25
CA VAL A 688 12.55 28.92 -15.25
C VAL A 688 12.98 28.64 -13.81
N ALA A 689 13.79 27.61 -13.57
CA ALA A 689 14.21 27.24 -12.23
C ALA A 689 15.42 28.04 -11.73
N ASP A 690 15.41 28.36 -10.44
CA ASP A 690 16.51 28.97 -9.69
C ASP A 690 17.59 27.91 -9.34
N ARG A 691 17.15 26.70 -8.99
CA ARG A 691 18.00 25.56 -8.63
C ARG A 691 17.52 24.28 -9.31
N ALA A 692 18.43 23.36 -9.60
CA ALA A 692 18.07 22.06 -10.15
C ALA A 692 18.70 20.89 -9.39
N TYR A 693 17.92 19.82 -9.28
CA TYR A 693 18.33 18.50 -8.78
C TYR A 693 18.32 17.51 -9.95
N PHE A 694 19.38 16.70 -10.08
CA PHE A 694 19.41 15.63 -11.06
C PHE A 694 19.31 14.26 -10.38
N LEU A 695 18.24 13.55 -10.74
CA LEU A 695 17.91 12.24 -10.22
C LEU A 695 18.27 11.15 -11.24
N GLU A 696 18.99 10.13 -10.79
CA GLU A 696 19.33 8.96 -11.60
C GLU A 696 19.16 7.69 -10.76
N LYS A 697 18.38 6.72 -11.27
CA LYS A 697 18.12 5.43 -10.59
C LYS A 697 17.69 5.60 -9.11
N GLY A 698 16.90 6.64 -8.81
CA GLY A 698 16.37 6.89 -7.48
C GLY A 698 17.33 7.58 -6.50
N GLU A 699 18.46 8.09 -6.96
CA GLU A 699 19.45 8.84 -6.17
C GLU A 699 19.70 10.23 -6.76
N VAL A 700 19.94 11.23 -5.91
CA VAL A 700 20.40 12.55 -6.36
C VAL A 700 21.88 12.45 -6.68
N ARG A 701 22.25 12.70 -7.95
CA ARG A 701 23.66 12.65 -8.40
C ARG A 701 24.37 13.97 -8.21
N PHE A 702 23.67 15.07 -8.50
CA PHE A 702 24.17 16.42 -8.31
C PHE A 702 23.00 17.39 -8.16
N ASP A 703 23.27 18.50 -7.49
CA ASP A 703 22.36 19.63 -7.34
C ASP A 703 23.15 20.94 -7.34
N GLY A 704 22.49 22.04 -7.67
CA GLY A 704 23.10 23.37 -7.65
C GLY A 704 22.28 24.43 -8.37
N PRO A 705 22.66 25.72 -8.25
CA PRO A 705 22.04 26.81 -8.97
C PRO A 705 22.03 26.55 -10.47
N THR A 706 20.94 26.87 -11.16
CA THR A 706 20.81 26.61 -12.60
C THR A 706 21.83 27.37 -13.43
N ALA A 707 22.23 28.57 -13.00
CA ALA A 707 23.29 29.36 -13.61
C ALA A 707 24.62 28.60 -13.67
N ASP A 708 25.02 27.94 -12.58
CA ASP A 708 26.29 27.21 -12.48
C ASP A 708 26.28 25.92 -13.32
N LEU A 709 25.10 25.30 -13.49
CA LEU A 709 24.92 24.07 -14.26
C LEU A 709 24.97 24.31 -15.77
N LEU A 710 24.53 25.48 -16.23
CA LEU A 710 24.65 25.90 -17.64
C LEU A 710 26.12 26.03 -18.07
N ASP A 711 27.00 26.41 -17.14
CA ASP A 711 28.43 26.60 -17.37
C ASP A 711 29.26 25.30 -17.27
N ARG A 712 28.62 24.16 -16.99
CA ARG A 712 29.24 22.82 -16.91
C ARG A 712 28.76 21.89 -18.04
N PRO A 713 29.24 22.11 -19.29
CA PRO A 713 28.80 21.34 -20.44
C PRO A 713 29.20 19.86 -20.40
N ASP A 714 30.18 19.48 -19.59
CA ASP A 714 30.58 18.10 -19.32
C ASP A 714 29.51 17.31 -18.55
N VAL A 715 28.91 17.93 -17.52
CA VAL A 715 27.80 17.34 -16.74
C VAL A 715 26.57 17.20 -17.63
N LEU A 716 26.19 18.26 -18.35
CA LEU A 716 25.08 18.22 -19.31
C LEU A 716 25.32 17.16 -20.40
N ARG A 717 26.52 17.10 -21.02
CA ARG A 717 26.84 16.12 -22.08
C ARG A 717 26.84 14.68 -21.60
N SER A 718 27.34 14.40 -20.40
CA SER A 718 27.33 13.03 -19.85
C SER A 718 25.89 12.50 -19.70
N VAL A 719 24.97 13.37 -19.32
CA VAL A 719 23.52 13.09 -19.23
C VAL A 719 22.89 12.92 -20.63
N PHE A 720 23.29 13.71 -21.63
CA PHE A 720 22.79 13.59 -23.01
C PHE A 720 23.28 12.33 -23.73
N LEU A 721 24.52 11.88 -23.47
CA LEU A 721 25.16 10.79 -24.22
C LEU A 721 24.74 9.39 -23.74
N GLU A 722 24.43 9.18 -22.46
CA GLU A 722 23.92 7.87 -21.98
C GLU A 722 22.49 7.56 -22.46
N GLY A 723 21.66 8.59 -22.69
CA GLY A 723 20.34 8.45 -23.31
C GLY A 723 20.43 8.12 -24.81
N ALA A 724 21.39 8.72 -25.52
CA ALA A 724 21.59 8.51 -26.95
C ALA A 724 22.34 7.21 -27.29
N THR A 725 23.27 6.76 -26.44
CA THR A 725 24.07 5.54 -26.69
C THR A 725 23.29 4.24 -26.50
N LYS A 726 22.25 4.22 -25.66
CA LYS A 726 21.34 3.06 -25.58
C LYS A 726 20.45 2.91 -26.81
N GLY A 727 20.09 4.00 -27.49
CA GLY A 727 19.33 3.95 -28.74
C GLY A 727 20.14 3.48 -29.96
N LEU A 728 21.47 3.47 -29.87
CA LEU A 728 22.38 3.13 -30.98
C LEU A 728 22.99 1.73 -30.87
N ALA A 729 22.88 1.06 -29.72
CA ALA A 729 23.46 -0.28 -29.51
C ALA A 729 22.52 -1.45 -29.84
N GLU A 730 21.23 -1.22 -30.09
CA GLU A 730 20.22 -2.28 -30.28
C GLU A 730 19.90 -2.64 -31.74
N VAL A 731 20.70 -2.18 -32.71
CA VAL A 731 20.56 -2.64 -34.11
C VAL A 731 21.91 -3.10 -34.64
N ALA A 732 22.31 -4.31 -34.22
CA ALA A 732 23.32 -5.09 -34.92
C ALA A 732 22.75 -6.50 -35.20
N PRO A 733 22.85 -7.02 -36.43
CA PRO A 733 22.43 -8.39 -36.72
C PRO A 733 23.37 -9.37 -36.02
N PRO A 734 22.90 -10.57 -35.62
CA PRO A 734 23.75 -11.54 -34.95
C PRO A 734 24.76 -12.11 -35.95
N SER A 735 26.01 -11.66 -35.84
CA SER A 735 27.16 -12.31 -36.47
C SER A 735 27.55 -13.54 -35.64
N GLY A 736 27.64 -14.68 -36.33
CA GLY A 736 27.91 -15.99 -35.72
C GLY A 736 29.34 -16.20 -35.19
N ASN A 737 29.42 -17.27 -34.39
CA ASN A 737 30.58 -18.01 -33.90
C ASN A 737 31.45 -17.37 -32.81
N GLY A 738 31.47 -18.05 -31.66
CA GLY A 738 32.49 -17.89 -30.62
C GLY A 738 32.10 -18.57 -29.32
N HIS A 739 32.51 -19.84 -29.16
CA HIS A 739 32.63 -20.48 -27.86
C HIS A 739 33.51 -19.62 -26.94
N ASP A 740 33.05 -19.33 -25.71
CA ASP A 740 33.84 -19.68 -24.52
C ASP A 740 33.09 -19.50 -23.19
N ARG A 741 33.53 -20.31 -22.23
CA ARG A 741 32.95 -20.63 -20.92
C ARG A 741 33.05 -19.48 -19.91
N ALA A 742 32.01 -19.33 -19.08
CA ALA A 742 32.15 -18.77 -17.72
C ALA A 742 31.18 -19.49 -16.74
N ALA A 743 31.66 -19.72 -15.53
CA ALA A 743 31.34 -20.82 -14.63
C ALA A 743 30.12 -20.62 -13.70
N PRO A 744 29.51 -21.71 -13.16
CA PRO A 744 28.54 -21.63 -12.08
C PRO A 744 29.23 -21.71 -10.71
N VAL A 745 28.79 -20.88 -9.76
CA VAL A 745 29.16 -21.01 -8.33
C VAL A 745 27.93 -21.42 -7.53
N GLY A 746 27.98 -22.65 -6.99
CA GLY A 746 27.61 -22.96 -5.61
C GLY A 746 26.17 -23.35 -5.30
N GLY A 747 25.86 -24.64 -5.40
CA GLY A 747 24.67 -25.26 -4.79
C GLY A 747 24.86 -25.68 -3.32
N LEU A 748 23.75 -25.83 -2.61
CA LEU A 748 23.63 -26.62 -1.38
C LEU A 748 22.97 -27.97 -1.74
N GLY A 749 23.63 -29.05 -1.35
CA GLY A 749 23.49 -30.36 -1.97
C GLY A 749 22.40 -31.29 -1.44
N VAL A 750 22.11 -32.27 -2.29
CA VAL A 750 21.55 -33.58 -1.94
C VAL A 750 22.44 -34.63 -2.62
N GLY A 751 22.86 -35.64 -1.86
CA GLY A 751 23.77 -36.70 -2.28
C GLY A 751 23.17 -37.72 -3.27
N PRO A 752 23.99 -38.63 -3.80
CA PRO A 752 23.76 -39.26 -5.09
C PRO A 752 22.91 -40.52 -4.98
N THR A 753 21.92 -40.65 -5.86
CA THR A 753 21.36 -41.96 -6.24
C THR A 753 21.70 -42.23 -7.69
N ASP A 754 22.54 -43.24 -7.83
CA ASP A 754 22.93 -43.94 -9.05
C ASP A 754 21.70 -44.42 -9.83
N GLN A 755 21.44 -43.83 -10.98
CA GLN A 755 20.55 -44.34 -12.03
C GLN A 755 20.86 -43.63 -13.35
N GLY A 756 20.96 -44.43 -14.42
CA GLY A 756 21.63 -44.11 -15.67
C GLY A 756 21.16 -42.84 -16.37
N THR A 757 22.07 -42.30 -17.20
CA THR A 757 21.77 -41.26 -18.20
C THR A 757 20.51 -41.63 -18.97
N PRO A 758 19.46 -40.80 -18.95
CA PRO A 758 18.27 -41.04 -19.74
C PRO A 758 18.64 -41.01 -21.24
N ASP A 759 18.03 -41.93 -21.98
CA ASP A 759 18.17 -42.03 -23.43
C ASP A 759 17.81 -40.67 -24.08
N GLU A 760 18.55 -40.25 -25.12
CA GLU A 760 18.26 -38.96 -25.80
C GLU A 760 16.81 -38.91 -26.30
N ASP A 761 16.25 -40.07 -26.67
CA ASP A 761 14.85 -40.24 -27.04
C ASP A 761 13.85 -40.04 -25.87
N GLU A 762 14.25 -40.32 -24.63
CA GLU A 762 13.43 -40.10 -23.44
C GLU A 762 13.45 -38.63 -23.02
N VAL A 763 14.61 -37.96 -23.15
CA VAL A 763 14.74 -36.50 -22.96
C VAL A 763 13.98 -35.73 -24.04
N LEU A 764 14.02 -36.17 -25.31
CA LEU A 764 13.22 -35.61 -26.39
C LEU A 764 11.71 -35.84 -26.20
N ARG A 765 11.29 -36.99 -25.68
CA ARG A 765 9.87 -37.25 -25.34
C ARG A 765 9.39 -36.41 -24.16
N LEU A 766 10.21 -36.21 -23.12
CA LEU A 766 9.90 -35.36 -21.97
C LEU A 766 9.89 -33.87 -22.35
N ALA A 767 10.79 -33.43 -23.25
CA ALA A 767 10.78 -32.10 -23.84
C ALA A 767 9.56 -31.88 -24.76
N ALA A 768 9.14 -32.90 -25.52
CA ALA A 768 7.92 -32.85 -26.33
C ALA A 768 6.64 -32.84 -25.47
N ALA A 769 6.64 -33.53 -24.33
CA ALA A 769 5.53 -33.53 -23.36
C ALA A 769 5.39 -32.22 -22.57
N SER A 770 6.38 -31.34 -22.62
CA SER A 770 6.41 -30.03 -21.95
C SER A 770 6.20 -28.84 -22.90
N ALA A 771 5.94 -29.09 -24.19
CA ALA A 771 5.51 -28.06 -25.13
C ALA A 771 4.04 -27.65 -24.90
N SER A 772 3.75 -26.34 -24.95
CA SER A 772 2.41 -25.78 -24.69
C SER A 772 1.30 -26.35 -25.56
N PRO A 773 0.04 -26.39 -25.05
CA PRO A 773 -1.15 -26.70 -25.84
C PRO A 773 -1.38 -25.73 -27.01
N LEU A 774 -0.88 -24.48 -26.97
CA LEU A 774 -0.94 -23.54 -28.10
C LEU A 774 -0.20 -24.08 -29.34
N LEU A 775 1.01 -24.61 -29.16
CA LEU A 775 1.84 -25.16 -30.25
C LEU A 775 1.49 -26.64 -30.56
N GLN A 776 1.06 -27.41 -29.57
CA GLN A 776 0.57 -28.78 -29.77
C GLN A 776 -0.81 -28.82 -30.45
N GLY A 777 -1.71 -27.86 -30.15
CA GLY A 777 -3.01 -27.72 -30.82
C GLY A 777 -2.91 -27.21 -32.26
N ALA A 778 -1.77 -26.62 -32.63
CA ALA A 778 -1.42 -26.22 -33.99
C ALA A 778 -0.73 -27.33 -34.81
N ARG A 779 -0.12 -28.33 -34.16
CA ARG A 779 0.63 -29.41 -34.85
C ARG A 779 0.08 -30.83 -34.69
N GLY A 780 -0.82 -31.08 -33.73
CA GLY A 780 -1.15 -32.43 -33.27
C GLY A 780 -2.56 -32.97 -33.59
N ALA A 781 -3.36 -32.28 -34.39
CA ALA A 781 -4.59 -32.84 -34.92
C ALA A 781 -4.50 -32.84 -36.45
N GLU A 782 -4.70 -34.01 -37.07
CA GLU A 782 -5.37 -34.07 -38.36
C GLU A 782 -6.70 -33.32 -38.21
N ARG A 783 -6.67 -31.98 -38.37
CA ARG A 783 -7.87 -31.16 -38.45
C ARG A 783 -8.48 -31.45 -39.81
N ASP A 784 -9.30 -32.49 -39.86
CA ASP A 784 -10.20 -32.79 -40.96
C ASP A 784 -11.05 -31.52 -41.23
N GLN A 785 -10.77 -30.85 -42.35
CA GLN A 785 -11.40 -29.66 -42.92
C GLN A 785 -12.19 -28.72 -41.97
N GLY A 786 -11.55 -27.64 -41.51
CA GLY A 786 -12.26 -26.39 -41.11
C GLY A 786 -11.44 -25.43 -40.24
N PRO A 787 -11.81 -24.12 -40.18
CA PRO A 787 -12.96 -23.49 -40.84
C PRO A 787 -12.58 -22.56 -42.00
N GLY A 788 -13.42 -22.55 -43.03
CA GLY A 788 -13.60 -21.33 -43.81
C GLY A 788 -14.68 -20.45 -43.16
N LEU A 789 -14.45 -19.13 -43.08
CA LEU A 789 -15.51 -18.19 -42.73
C LEU A 789 -16.39 -17.98 -43.96
N VAL A 790 -17.69 -18.21 -43.84
CA VAL A 790 -18.63 -18.01 -44.93
C VAL A 790 -19.70 -17.04 -44.48
N ALA A 791 -19.81 -15.91 -45.19
CA ALA A 791 -20.91 -14.98 -45.06
C ALA A 791 -21.69 -14.91 -46.36
N ARG A 792 -23.02 -15.01 -46.27
CA ARG A 792 -23.92 -14.98 -47.43
C ARG A 792 -24.95 -13.87 -47.26
N ASP A 793 -25.09 -13.05 -48.30
CA ASP A 793 -26.13 -12.03 -48.47
C ASP A 793 -26.30 -11.07 -47.27
N LEU A 794 -25.18 -10.70 -46.62
CA LEU A 794 -25.21 -9.81 -45.47
C LEU A 794 -25.71 -8.43 -45.86
N SER A 795 -26.73 -7.96 -45.15
CA SER A 795 -27.23 -6.59 -45.30
C SER A 795 -27.50 -5.95 -43.96
N VAL A 796 -27.23 -4.64 -43.86
CA VAL A 796 -27.61 -3.84 -42.70
C VAL A 796 -27.92 -2.40 -43.09
N ARG A 797 -28.96 -1.85 -42.46
CA ARG A 797 -29.41 -0.47 -42.63
C ARG A 797 -29.37 0.27 -41.31
N PHE A 798 -28.85 1.49 -41.34
CA PHE A 798 -28.90 2.42 -40.21
C PHE A 798 -29.78 3.60 -40.58
N GLY A 799 -31.01 3.59 -40.04
CA GLY A 799 -32.02 4.58 -40.43
C GLY A 799 -32.31 4.50 -41.94
N GLY A 800 -32.10 5.61 -42.66
CA GLY A 800 -32.30 5.70 -44.11
C GLY A 800 -31.12 5.26 -44.98
N VAL A 801 -29.97 4.91 -44.39
CA VAL A 801 -28.73 4.58 -45.12
C VAL A 801 -28.52 3.08 -45.14
N VAL A 802 -28.33 2.50 -46.33
CA VAL A 802 -27.92 1.11 -46.50
C VAL A 802 -26.41 1.05 -46.40
N ALA A 803 -25.87 0.49 -45.32
CA ALA A 803 -24.43 0.49 -45.08
C ALA A 803 -23.73 -0.75 -45.64
N VAL A 804 -24.44 -1.89 -45.71
CA VAL A 804 -24.01 -3.11 -46.41
C VAL A 804 -25.25 -3.69 -47.10
N ALA A 805 -25.11 -4.09 -48.37
CA ALA A 805 -26.22 -4.52 -49.23
C ALA A 805 -25.90 -5.83 -49.97
N GLY A 806 -26.28 -6.96 -49.38
CA GLY A 806 -26.16 -8.29 -50.00
C GLY A 806 -24.73 -8.75 -50.20
N VAL A 807 -23.82 -8.43 -49.27
CA VAL A 807 -22.41 -8.80 -49.38
C VAL A 807 -22.23 -10.27 -48.99
N SER A 808 -21.60 -11.02 -49.89
CA SER A 808 -21.18 -12.40 -49.67
C SER A 808 -19.65 -12.49 -49.74
N LEU A 809 -19.04 -13.24 -48.83
CA LEU A 809 -17.62 -13.55 -48.87
C LEU A 809 -17.38 -14.94 -48.29
N ASP A 810 -16.35 -15.59 -48.79
CA ASP A 810 -15.75 -16.77 -48.19
C ASP A 810 -14.31 -16.45 -47.79
N LEU A 811 -13.76 -17.22 -46.86
CA LEU A 811 -12.37 -17.13 -46.44
C LEU A 811 -11.90 -18.57 -46.27
N ALA A 812 -10.91 -18.98 -47.03
CA ALA A 812 -10.32 -20.30 -46.91
C ALA A 812 -9.45 -20.41 -45.63
N PRO A 813 -9.23 -21.64 -45.13
CA PRO A 813 -8.31 -21.86 -44.01
C PRO A 813 -6.90 -21.36 -44.32
N GLY A 814 -6.35 -20.51 -43.45
CA GLY A 814 -5.02 -19.91 -43.60
C GLY A 814 -4.93 -18.81 -44.67
N GLU A 815 -6.04 -18.40 -45.29
CA GLU A 815 -6.06 -17.29 -46.25
C GLU A 815 -6.02 -15.94 -45.53
N VAL A 816 -5.31 -14.97 -46.13
CA VAL A 816 -5.39 -13.55 -45.79
C VAL A 816 -6.25 -12.81 -46.81
N LEU A 817 -7.44 -12.40 -46.40
CA LEU A 817 -8.38 -11.63 -47.23
C LEU A 817 -8.28 -10.14 -46.89
N GLY A 818 -7.87 -9.33 -47.86
CA GLY A 818 -7.85 -7.88 -47.72
C GLY A 818 -9.17 -7.23 -48.16
N LEU A 819 -9.64 -6.25 -47.39
CA LEU A 819 -10.83 -5.45 -47.69
C LEU A 819 -10.42 -4.01 -47.99
N VAL A 820 -10.69 -3.56 -49.22
CA VAL A 820 -10.33 -2.23 -49.72
C VAL A 820 -11.58 -1.46 -50.19
N GLY A 821 -11.52 -0.13 -50.18
CA GLY A 821 -12.60 0.73 -50.66
C GLY A 821 -12.50 2.15 -50.08
N PRO A 822 -13.17 3.16 -50.66
CA PRO A 822 -13.18 4.52 -50.13
C PRO A 822 -13.81 4.62 -48.74
N ASN A 823 -13.64 5.77 -48.08
CA ASN A 823 -14.29 6.04 -46.80
C ASN A 823 -15.81 6.04 -46.99
N GLY A 824 -16.52 5.28 -46.14
CA GLY A 824 -17.97 5.08 -46.28
C GLY A 824 -18.39 3.91 -47.18
N ALA A 825 -17.45 3.13 -47.74
CA ALA A 825 -17.77 1.95 -48.56
C ALA A 825 -18.40 0.77 -47.80
N GLY A 826 -18.46 0.82 -46.45
CA GLY A 826 -19.05 -0.24 -45.62
C GLY A 826 -18.07 -1.27 -45.05
N LYS A 827 -16.75 -1.04 -45.14
CA LYS A 827 -15.68 -1.96 -44.67
C LYS A 827 -15.79 -2.31 -43.18
N THR A 828 -15.72 -1.30 -42.31
CA THR A 828 -15.85 -1.47 -40.86
C THR A 828 -17.20 -2.07 -40.48
N THR A 829 -18.28 -1.62 -41.15
CA THR A 829 -19.62 -2.16 -40.96
C THR A 829 -19.68 -3.66 -41.29
N LEU A 830 -18.99 -4.11 -42.34
CA LEU A 830 -18.91 -5.53 -42.69
C LEU A 830 -18.19 -6.33 -41.59
N ILE A 831 -17.05 -5.84 -41.08
CA ILE A 831 -16.37 -6.46 -39.92
C ILE A 831 -17.25 -6.47 -38.66
N ASP A 832 -18.07 -5.44 -38.42
CA ASP A 832 -19.03 -5.41 -37.31
C ASP A 832 -20.08 -6.53 -37.42
N LEU A 833 -20.57 -6.80 -38.64
CA LEU A 833 -21.50 -7.90 -38.92
C LEU A 833 -20.87 -9.28 -38.75
N LEU A 834 -19.62 -9.44 -39.21
CA LEU A 834 -18.86 -10.69 -39.05
C LEU A 834 -18.51 -10.97 -37.59
N SER A 835 -18.07 -9.95 -36.86
CA SER A 835 -17.71 -10.06 -35.43
C SER A 835 -18.91 -10.10 -34.49
N GLY A 836 -20.12 -9.76 -34.96
CA GLY A 836 -21.35 -9.78 -34.15
C GLY A 836 -21.52 -8.59 -33.20
N HIS A 837 -20.86 -7.46 -33.50
CA HIS A 837 -21.09 -6.17 -32.84
C HIS A 837 -22.34 -5.47 -33.39
N THR A 838 -22.61 -5.68 -34.67
CA THR A 838 -23.84 -5.26 -35.34
C THR A 838 -24.60 -6.50 -35.80
N ARG A 839 -25.92 -6.49 -35.65
CA ARG A 839 -26.78 -7.57 -36.13
C ARG A 839 -27.16 -7.29 -37.59
N ALA A 840 -27.04 -8.30 -38.46
CA ALA A 840 -27.51 -8.19 -39.83
C ALA A 840 -29.05 -8.18 -39.89
N ASP A 841 -29.60 -7.38 -40.81
CA ASP A 841 -31.03 -7.39 -41.14
C ASP A 841 -31.40 -8.63 -41.96
N SER A 842 -30.47 -9.09 -42.80
CA SER A 842 -30.57 -10.31 -43.60
C SER A 842 -29.19 -10.95 -43.84
N GLY A 843 -29.18 -12.22 -44.23
CA GLY A 843 -27.97 -12.99 -44.51
C GLY A 843 -27.56 -13.91 -43.36
N THR A 844 -26.50 -14.70 -43.59
CA THR A 844 -25.96 -15.67 -42.62
C THR A 844 -24.44 -15.56 -42.51
N VAL A 845 -23.91 -15.91 -41.33
CA VAL A 845 -22.46 -16.04 -41.07
C VAL A 845 -22.22 -17.40 -40.44
N ALA A 846 -21.32 -18.19 -41.01
CA ALA A 846 -20.89 -19.48 -40.49
C ALA A 846 -19.36 -19.55 -40.41
N LEU A 847 -18.85 -20.26 -39.41
CA LEU A 847 -17.43 -20.56 -39.25
C LEU A 847 -17.26 -22.08 -39.21
N GLY A 848 -16.78 -22.66 -40.31
CA GLY A 848 -16.86 -24.11 -40.52
C GLY A 848 -18.32 -24.58 -40.48
N ASP A 849 -18.61 -25.62 -39.70
CA ASP A 849 -19.98 -26.13 -39.52
C ASP A 849 -20.83 -25.32 -38.52
N ARG A 850 -20.28 -24.28 -37.90
CA ARG A 850 -20.97 -23.51 -36.84
C ARG A 850 -21.68 -22.29 -37.42
N ASP A 851 -23.01 -22.26 -37.31
CA ASP A 851 -23.80 -21.06 -37.61
C ASP A 851 -23.60 -20.00 -36.51
N LEU A 852 -23.00 -18.87 -36.88
CA LEU A 852 -22.75 -17.73 -36.01
C LEU A 852 -23.84 -16.64 -36.12
N THR A 853 -24.77 -16.75 -37.07
CA THR A 853 -25.68 -15.67 -37.49
C THR A 853 -26.37 -14.96 -36.33
N ARG A 854 -26.87 -15.71 -35.34
CA ARG A 854 -27.61 -15.17 -34.18
C ARG A 854 -26.75 -14.95 -32.93
N MET A 855 -25.46 -15.26 -32.97
CA MET A 855 -24.55 -15.13 -31.84
C MET A 855 -24.05 -13.68 -31.72
N GLY A 856 -24.05 -13.13 -30.49
CA GLY A 856 -23.40 -11.85 -30.20
C GLY A 856 -21.88 -11.97 -30.12
N ALA A 857 -21.18 -10.83 -30.13
CA ALA A 857 -19.72 -10.76 -30.23
C ALA A 857 -18.95 -11.70 -29.27
N GLY A 858 -19.28 -11.70 -27.96
CA GLY A 858 -18.60 -12.57 -26.99
C GLY A 858 -18.81 -14.07 -27.23
N ALA A 859 -19.95 -14.46 -27.82
CA ALA A 859 -20.22 -15.86 -28.15
C ALA A 859 -19.47 -16.27 -29.44
N ARG A 860 -19.35 -15.37 -30.43
CA ARG A 860 -18.54 -15.57 -31.64
C ARG A 860 -17.05 -15.66 -31.30
N ALA A 861 -16.55 -14.81 -30.40
CA ALA A 861 -15.19 -14.88 -29.87
C ALA A 861 -14.91 -16.23 -29.19
N ARG A 862 -15.89 -16.76 -28.44
CA ARG A 862 -15.76 -18.11 -27.88
C ARG A 862 -15.75 -19.23 -28.91
N ALA A 863 -16.38 -19.00 -30.06
CA ALA A 863 -16.49 -19.95 -31.16
C ALA A 863 -15.29 -19.94 -32.12
N GLY A 864 -14.35 -18.98 -31.99
CA GLY A 864 -13.13 -18.89 -32.81
C GLY A 864 -12.91 -17.55 -33.53
N MET A 865 -13.76 -16.53 -33.35
CA MET A 865 -13.63 -15.23 -34.02
C MET A 865 -12.86 -14.19 -33.18
N GLY A 866 -11.62 -13.87 -33.54
CA GLY A 866 -10.84 -12.78 -32.96
C GLY A 866 -11.08 -11.45 -33.69
N ARG A 867 -11.04 -10.32 -32.98
CA ARG A 867 -11.07 -8.98 -33.57
C ARG A 867 -10.17 -8.02 -32.82
N SER A 868 -9.36 -7.25 -33.56
CA SER A 868 -8.70 -6.03 -33.07
C SER A 868 -9.48 -4.80 -33.56
N PHE A 869 -9.50 -3.73 -32.76
CA PHE A 869 -10.21 -2.48 -33.05
C PHE A 869 -9.21 -1.36 -33.33
N GLN A 870 -9.57 -0.35 -34.13
CA GLN A 870 -8.71 0.79 -34.45
C GLN A 870 -8.08 1.45 -33.20
N ASP A 871 -8.85 1.66 -32.13
CA ASP A 871 -8.33 2.12 -30.83
C ASP A 871 -8.08 0.95 -29.87
N SER A 872 -6.82 0.71 -29.50
CA SER A 872 -6.45 -0.31 -28.51
C SER A 872 -6.92 0.11 -27.10
N ARG A 873 -7.95 -0.56 -26.57
CA ARG A 873 -8.54 -0.30 -25.24
C ARG A 873 -7.95 -1.22 -24.17
N LEU A 874 -6.63 -1.22 -24.06
CA LEU A 874 -5.91 -2.00 -23.04
C LEU A 874 -5.91 -1.27 -21.69
N PHE A 875 -5.76 -2.03 -20.59
CA PHE A 875 -5.63 -1.47 -19.25
C PHE A 875 -4.26 -0.81 -19.09
N PRO A 876 -4.15 0.53 -18.99
CA PRO A 876 -2.86 1.21 -19.02
C PRO A 876 -2.03 0.98 -17.76
N SER A 877 -2.66 0.53 -16.66
CA SER A 877 -2.05 0.25 -15.37
C SER A 877 -1.52 -1.17 -15.22
N LEU A 878 -1.77 -2.05 -16.18
CA LEU A 878 -1.21 -3.40 -16.19
C LEU A 878 0.12 -3.40 -16.95
N THR A 879 1.03 -4.26 -16.53
CA THR A 879 2.22 -4.59 -17.32
C THR A 879 1.82 -5.39 -18.57
N VAL A 880 2.71 -5.47 -19.57
CA VAL A 880 2.48 -6.30 -20.77
C VAL A 880 2.20 -7.75 -20.40
N GLU A 881 3.00 -8.31 -19.49
CA GLU A 881 2.81 -9.68 -18.97
C GLU A 881 1.43 -9.85 -18.32
N GLU A 882 1.02 -8.94 -17.45
CA GLU A 882 -0.28 -8.99 -16.78
C GLU A 882 -1.44 -8.82 -17.76
N ALA A 883 -1.32 -7.93 -18.74
CA ALA A 883 -2.36 -7.71 -19.75
C ALA A 883 -2.62 -8.98 -20.58
N VAL A 884 -1.55 -9.65 -21.01
CA VAL A 884 -1.64 -10.94 -21.73
C VAL A 884 -2.14 -12.06 -20.81
N ALA A 885 -1.71 -12.09 -19.54
CA ALA A 885 -2.19 -13.06 -18.56
C ALA A 885 -3.70 -12.94 -18.31
N VAL A 886 -4.22 -11.70 -18.22
CA VAL A 886 -5.66 -11.43 -18.09
C VAL A 886 -6.42 -11.93 -19.32
N ALA A 887 -5.88 -11.75 -20.53
CA ALA A 887 -6.49 -12.28 -21.74
C ALA A 887 -6.58 -13.84 -21.75
N LEU A 888 -5.69 -14.52 -21.02
CA LEU A 888 -5.68 -15.97 -20.84
C LEU A 888 -6.64 -16.49 -19.74
N GLU A 889 -7.35 -15.62 -19.00
CA GLU A 889 -8.22 -16.01 -17.87
C GLU A 889 -9.23 -17.12 -18.25
N ARG A 890 -9.72 -17.10 -19.50
CA ARG A 890 -10.65 -18.11 -20.02
C ARG A 890 -10.10 -19.54 -19.90
N TRP A 891 -8.79 -19.72 -19.95
CA TRP A 891 -8.10 -21.01 -19.96
C TRP A 891 -7.60 -21.45 -18.57
N VAL A 892 -7.80 -20.63 -17.53
CA VAL A 892 -7.42 -20.96 -16.15
C VAL A 892 -8.25 -22.15 -15.65
N GLY A 893 -7.58 -23.25 -15.29
CA GLY A 893 -8.22 -24.51 -14.91
C GLY A 893 -8.79 -24.54 -13.49
N VAL A 894 -8.25 -23.74 -12.57
CA VAL A 894 -8.70 -23.67 -11.17
C VAL A 894 -9.26 -22.30 -10.86
N ARG A 895 -10.56 -22.21 -10.58
CA ARG A 895 -11.28 -20.95 -10.29
C ARG A 895 -11.88 -20.88 -8.88
N ASP A 896 -11.58 -21.88 -8.05
CA ASP A 896 -12.14 -21.99 -6.70
C ASP A 896 -11.44 -21.00 -5.74
N PRO A 897 -12.18 -20.07 -5.09
CA PRO A 897 -11.64 -19.14 -4.11
C PRO A 897 -10.90 -19.82 -2.94
N LEU A 898 -11.29 -21.03 -2.57
CA LEU A 898 -10.68 -21.81 -1.49
C LEU A 898 -9.29 -22.32 -1.88
N ASN A 899 -9.13 -22.79 -3.13
CA ASN A 899 -7.82 -23.19 -3.65
C ASN A 899 -6.90 -21.98 -3.83
N ALA A 900 -7.45 -20.82 -4.24
CA ALA A 900 -6.73 -19.55 -4.31
C ALA A 900 -6.22 -19.09 -2.92
N ALA A 901 -7.08 -19.14 -1.90
CA ALA A 901 -6.74 -18.74 -0.54
C ALA A 901 -5.68 -19.64 0.12
N LEU A 902 -5.71 -20.94 -0.17
CA LEU A 902 -4.80 -21.93 0.42
C LEU A 902 -3.54 -22.20 -0.42
N ARG A 903 -3.42 -21.59 -1.61
CA ARG A 903 -2.32 -21.82 -2.59
C ARG A 903 -2.04 -23.31 -2.80
N THR A 904 -3.09 -24.08 -3.06
CA THR A 904 -2.95 -25.53 -3.23
C THR A 904 -2.14 -25.85 -4.50
N PRO A 905 -1.47 -27.02 -4.57
CA PRO A 905 -0.67 -27.40 -5.74
C PRO A 905 -1.39 -27.29 -7.10
N PRO A 906 -2.70 -27.59 -7.23
CA PRO A 906 -3.44 -27.38 -8.49
C PRO A 906 -3.48 -25.91 -8.95
N LEU A 907 -3.57 -24.96 -8.02
CA LEU A 907 -3.52 -23.53 -8.34
C LEU A 907 -2.13 -23.15 -8.88
N VAL A 908 -1.07 -23.56 -8.18
CA VAL A 908 0.31 -23.26 -8.57
C VAL A 908 0.63 -23.82 -9.96
N THR A 909 0.20 -25.05 -10.25
CA THR A 909 0.35 -25.63 -11.60
C THR A 909 -0.47 -24.89 -12.65
N SER A 910 -1.68 -24.43 -12.30
CA SER A 910 -2.52 -23.64 -13.21
C SER A 910 -1.91 -22.27 -13.51
N GLU A 911 -1.34 -21.58 -12.52
CA GLU A 911 -0.64 -20.30 -12.69
C GLU A 911 0.65 -20.48 -13.50
N ALA A 912 1.41 -21.53 -13.24
CA ALA A 912 2.62 -21.85 -14.01
C ALA A 912 2.31 -22.12 -15.50
N ALA A 913 1.20 -22.79 -15.80
CA ALA A 913 0.75 -23.01 -17.18
C ALA A 913 0.39 -21.70 -17.88
N VAL A 914 -0.28 -20.77 -17.21
CA VAL A 914 -0.57 -19.43 -17.76
C VAL A 914 0.72 -18.66 -17.99
N ALA A 915 1.64 -18.64 -17.04
CA ALA A 915 2.92 -17.93 -17.18
C ALA A 915 3.76 -18.45 -18.36
N ALA A 916 3.73 -19.76 -18.61
CA ALA A 916 4.38 -20.35 -19.78
C ALA A 916 3.76 -19.88 -21.10
N GLU A 917 2.43 -19.81 -21.19
CA GLU A 917 1.72 -19.31 -22.38
C GLU A 917 1.94 -17.81 -22.61
N VAL A 918 1.95 -17.00 -21.53
CA VAL A 918 2.27 -15.58 -21.63
C VAL A 918 3.67 -15.38 -22.20
N THR A 919 4.64 -16.17 -21.71
CA THR A 919 6.03 -16.12 -22.19
C THR A 919 6.09 -16.36 -23.70
N GLN A 920 5.41 -17.39 -24.19
CA GLN A 920 5.41 -17.71 -25.62
C GLN A 920 4.76 -16.64 -26.49
N LEU A 921 3.65 -16.04 -26.05
CA LEU A 921 3.00 -14.95 -26.78
C LEU A 921 3.88 -13.69 -26.84
N ILE A 922 4.60 -13.40 -25.74
CA ILE A 922 5.56 -12.31 -25.68
C ILE A 922 6.72 -12.56 -26.67
N ASP A 923 7.29 -13.76 -26.67
CA ASP A 923 8.41 -14.12 -27.55
C ASP A 923 7.98 -14.15 -29.02
N LEU A 924 6.80 -14.70 -29.33
CA LEU A 924 6.27 -14.76 -30.69
C LEU A 924 6.11 -13.36 -31.31
N LEU A 925 5.78 -12.37 -30.49
CA LEU A 925 5.49 -11.01 -30.92
C LEU A 925 6.65 -10.03 -30.72
N GLY A 926 7.80 -10.49 -30.22
CA GLY A 926 8.97 -9.63 -29.99
C GLY A 926 8.77 -8.61 -28.86
N LEU A 927 8.01 -8.96 -27.82
CA LEU A 927 7.65 -8.09 -26.71
C LEU A 927 8.55 -8.25 -25.47
N GLU A 928 9.65 -9.00 -25.57
CA GLU A 928 10.49 -9.42 -24.43
C GLU A 928 11.02 -8.21 -23.64
N ALA A 929 11.51 -7.18 -24.35
CA ALA A 929 12.01 -5.94 -23.77
C ALA A 929 10.92 -5.09 -23.08
N PHE A 930 9.65 -5.39 -23.35
CA PHE A 930 8.49 -4.67 -22.83
C PHE A 930 7.69 -5.46 -21.79
N ARG A 931 8.04 -6.72 -21.54
CA ARG A 931 7.31 -7.65 -20.66
C ARG A 931 6.84 -7.03 -19.34
N SER A 932 7.72 -6.34 -18.63
CA SER A 932 7.45 -5.73 -17.33
C SER A 932 7.06 -4.25 -17.38
N LYS A 933 6.98 -3.64 -18.57
CA LYS A 933 6.55 -2.25 -18.72
C LYS A 933 5.04 -2.14 -18.65
N PHE A 934 4.56 -1.02 -18.12
CA PHE A 934 3.13 -0.73 -18.15
C PHE A 934 2.67 -0.45 -19.57
N VAL A 935 1.47 -0.94 -19.93
CA VAL A 935 0.91 -0.71 -21.26
C VAL A 935 0.77 0.79 -21.57
N GLY A 936 0.52 1.61 -20.54
CA GLY A 936 0.45 3.07 -20.67
C GLY A 936 1.77 3.76 -21.05
N GLU A 937 2.91 3.09 -20.90
CA GLU A 937 4.25 3.62 -21.21
C GLU A 937 4.74 3.29 -22.63
N LEU A 938 3.99 2.45 -23.35
CA LEU A 938 4.38 1.96 -24.66
C LEU A 938 4.10 2.96 -25.80
N SER A 939 4.86 2.88 -26.89
CA SER A 939 4.53 3.59 -28.14
C SER A 939 3.19 3.08 -28.69
N THR A 940 2.55 3.85 -29.57
CA THR A 940 1.31 3.43 -30.22
C THR A 940 1.49 2.10 -30.97
N GLY A 941 2.60 1.92 -31.68
CA GLY A 941 2.94 0.65 -32.35
C GLY A 941 3.12 -0.51 -31.39
N SER A 942 3.90 -0.36 -30.31
CA SER A 942 4.07 -1.42 -29.32
C SER A 942 2.76 -1.78 -28.60
N ARG A 943 1.90 -0.80 -28.29
CA ARG A 943 0.57 -1.08 -27.72
C ARG A 943 -0.29 -1.89 -28.67
N ARG A 944 -0.19 -1.64 -29.97
CA ARG A 944 -0.91 -2.40 -31.00
C ARG A 944 -0.50 -3.87 -31.02
N ILE A 945 0.79 -4.13 -30.88
CA ILE A 945 1.31 -5.50 -30.81
C ILE A 945 0.82 -6.21 -29.53
N VAL A 946 0.72 -5.49 -28.40
CA VAL A 946 0.14 -6.04 -27.16
C VAL A 946 -1.37 -6.32 -27.30
N ASP A 947 -2.11 -5.46 -28.00
CA ASP A 947 -3.53 -5.69 -28.31
C ASP A 947 -3.71 -6.96 -29.13
N LEU A 948 -2.85 -7.15 -30.13
CA LEU A 948 -2.80 -8.37 -30.92
C LEU A 948 -2.46 -9.59 -30.05
N ALA A 949 -1.49 -9.49 -29.13
CA ALA A 949 -1.18 -10.55 -28.17
C ALA A 949 -2.41 -10.99 -27.36
N CYS A 950 -3.23 -10.03 -26.91
CA CYS A 950 -4.45 -10.30 -26.17
C CYS A 950 -5.51 -10.99 -27.04
N VAL A 951 -5.63 -10.61 -28.31
CA VAL A 951 -6.52 -11.31 -29.28
C VAL A 951 -6.04 -12.75 -29.51
N LEU A 952 -4.73 -12.96 -29.67
CA LEU A 952 -4.15 -14.28 -29.91
C LEU A 952 -4.26 -15.22 -28.69
N ALA A 953 -4.22 -14.67 -27.48
CA ALA A 953 -4.45 -15.42 -26.24
C ALA A 953 -5.79 -16.18 -26.22
N HIS A 954 -6.78 -15.73 -26.99
CA HIS A 954 -8.07 -16.40 -27.11
C HIS A 954 -8.10 -17.59 -28.07
N ARG A 955 -6.98 -17.90 -28.74
CA ARG A 955 -6.85 -18.98 -29.74
C ARG A 955 -7.88 -18.88 -30.87
N PRO A 956 -7.93 -17.73 -31.59
CA PRO A 956 -8.89 -17.54 -32.67
C PRO A 956 -8.56 -18.42 -33.88
N ASP A 957 -9.58 -18.93 -34.56
CA ASP A 957 -9.48 -19.60 -35.86
C ASP A 957 -9.49 -18.57 -37.00
N VAL A 958 -10.16 -17.43 -36.81
CA VAL A 958 -10.19 -16.29 -37.74
C VAL A 958 -9.92 -14.99 -36.97
N VAL A 959 -9.03 -14.15 -37.48
CA VAL A 959 -8.74 -12.82 -36.89
C VAL A 959 -9.16 -11.71 -37.84
N LEU A 960 -9.97 -10.79 -37.33
CA LEU A 960 -10.42 -9.59 -38.03
C LEU A 960 -9.57 -8.39 -37.58
N LEU A 961 -8.87 -7.75 -38.52
CA LEU A 961 -7.98 -6.62 -38.27
C LEU A 961 -8.54 -5.38 -38.97
N ASP A 962 -8.84 -4.37 -38.16
CA ASP A 962 -9.45 -3.12 -38.61
C ASP A 962 -8.40 -2.00 -38.53
N GLU A 963 -7.84 -1.62 -39.68
CA GLU A 963 -6.78 -0.60 -39.85
C GLU A 963 -5.61 -0.75 -38.87
N PRO A 964 -4.91 -1.90 -38.84
CA PRO A 964 -3.85 -2.13 -37.86
C PRO A 964 -2.62 -1.20 -38.01
N SER A 965 -2.45 -0.52 -39.14
CA SER A 965 -1.42 0.50 -39.38
C SER A 965 -1.80 1.94 -39.00
N SER A 966 -3.04 2.20 -38.58
CA SER A 966 -3.48 3.57 -38.30
C SER A 966 -2.82 4.15 -37.03
N GLY A 967 -2.23 5.35 -37.13
CA GLY A 967 -1.64 6.06 -35.99
C GLY A 967 -0.27 5.56 -35.49
N ILE A 968 0.39 4.65 -36.22
CA ILE A 968 1.74 4.16 -35.90
C ILE A 968 2.80 4.80 -36.83
N ALA A 969 4.07 4.80 -36.42
CA ALA A 969 5.14 5.37 -37.24
C ALA A 969 5.41 4.50 -38.48
N GLN A 970 5.84 5.11 -39.60
CA GLN A 970 6.08 4.41 -40.88
C GLN A 970 6.96 3.15 -40.74
N ARG A 971 8.07 3.23 -39.98
CA ARG A 971 8.96 2.09 -39.73
C ARG A 971 8.30 0.96 -38.92
N GLU A 972 7.37 1.30 -38.02
CA GLU A 972 6.60 0.32 -37.25
C GLU A 972 5.53 -0.35 -38.14
N ALA A 973 4.91 0.41 -39.05
CA ALA A 973 3.96 -0.12 -40.04
C ALA A 973 4.60 -1.10 -41.02
N GLU A 974 5.81 -0.82 -41.50
CA GLU A 974 6.57 -1.72 -42.38
C GLU A 974 6.90 -3.06 -41.70
N ALA A 975 7.13 -3.05 -40.37
CA ALA A 975 7.38 -4.26 -39.59
C ALA A 975 6.11 -5.10 -39.31
N LEU A 976 4.94 -4.50 -39.44
CA LEU A 976 3.65 -5.14 -39.16
C LEU A 976 3.31 -6.23 -40.17
N GLY A 977 3.61 -6.03 -41.45
CA GLY A 977 3.32 -7.01 -42.51
C GLY A 977 3.95 -8.38 -42.26
N PRO A 978 5.29 -8.48 -42.08
CA PRO A 978 5.97 -9.72 -41.73
C PRO A 978 5.45 -10.34 -40.42
N LEU A 979 5.06 -9.51 -39.45
CA LEU A 979 4.49 -9.98 -38.18
C LEU A 979 3.13 -10.66 -38.38
N LEU A 980 2.24 -10.08 -39.19
CA LEU A 980 0.93 -10.66 -39.50
C LEU A 980 1.05 -12.01 -40.20
N LEU A 981 1.98 -12.14 -41.15
CA LEU A 981 2.27 -13.41 -41.82
C LEU A 981 2.85 -14.45 -40.85
N ARG A 982 3.77 -14.05 -39.96
CA ARG A 982 4.28 -14.93 -38.90
C ARG A 982 3.16 -15.43 -37.96
N ILE A 983 2.20 -14.58 -37.62
CA ILE A 983 1.07 -14.95 -36.76
C ILE A 983 0.17 -15.96 -37.47
N ARG A 984 -0.18 -15.70 -38.74
CA ARG A 984 -0.92 -16.65 -39.59
C ARG A 984 -0.23 -18.01 -39.63
N ASP A 985 1.08 -18.03 -39.91
CA ASP A 985 1.85 -19.26 -40.08
C ASP A 985 2.03 -20.02 -38.75
N ALA A 986 2.21 -19.32 -37.63
CA ALA A 986 2.39 -19.92 -36.32
C ALA A 986 1.09 -20.51 -35.74
N LEU A 987 -0.07 -19.92 -36.05
CA LEU A 987 -1.37 -20.32 -35.49
C LEU A 987 -2.26 -21.11 -36.46
N GLY A 988 -1.96 -21.08 -37.76
CA GLY A 988 -2.83 -21.63 -38.80
C GLY A 988 -4.18 -20.92 -38.92
N ALA A 989 -4.27 -19.67 -38.45
CA ALA A 989 -5.50 -18.87 -38.45
C ALA A 989 -5.68 -18.14 -39.80
N SER A 990 -6.92 -17.96 -40.25
CA SER A 990 -7.23 -17.09 -41.38
C SER A 990 -7.36 -15.64 -40.94
N LEU A 991 -7.00 -14.68 -41.80
CA LEU A 991 -6.99 -13.25 -41.50
C LEU A 991 -7.94 -12.50 -42.43
N VAL A 992 -8.70 -11.55 -41.89
CA VAL A 992 -9.39 -10.51 -42.67
C VAL A 992 -8.80 -9.16 -42.28
N VAL A 993 -8.26 -8.42 -43.24
CA VAL A 993 -7.52 -7.19 -42.97
C VAL A 993 -8.15 -6.02 -43.72
N ILE A 994 -8.55 -4.98 -43.01
CA ILE A 994 -8.88 -3.67 -43.59
C ILE A 994 -7.64 -2.79 -43.44
N GLU A 995 -7.19 -2.22 -44.55
CA GLU A 995 -6.07 -1.26 -44.55
C GLU A 995 -6.30 -0.14 -45.55
N HIS A 996 -5.69 1.01 -45.26
CA HIS A 996 -5.63 2.15 -46.17
C HIS A 996 -4.31 2.23 -46.92
N ASP A 997 -3.25 1.62 -46.39
CA ASP A 997 -1.97 1.48 -47.09
C ASP A 997 -2.06 0.36 -48.13
N MET A 998 -2.13 0.75 -49.40
CA MET A 998 -2.20 -0.16 -50.53
C MET A 998 -0.94 -1.03 -50.67
N SER A 999 0.20 -0.59 -50.17
CA SER A 999 1.46 -1.35 -50.20
C SER A 999 1.42 -2.46 -49.17
N LEU A 1000 1.00 -2.14 -47.94
CA LEU A 1000 0.87 -3.11 -46.86
C LEU A 1000 -0.18 -4.16 -47.19
N ILE A 1001 -1.39 -3.76 -47.58
CA ILE A 1001 -2.51 -4.70 -47.83
C ILE A 1001 -2.20 -5.65 -48.99
N THR A 1002 -1.55 -5.18 -50.05
CA THR A 1002 -1.13 -6.00 -51.19
C THR A 1002 -0.01 -6.96 -50.81
N SER A 1003 0.91 -6.55 -49.93
CA SER A 1003 2.03 -7.40 -49.50
C SER A 1003 1.62 -8.55 -48.59
N VAL A 1004 0.50 -8.43 -47.89
CA VAL A 1004 0.05 -9.44 -46.90
C VAL A 1004 -1.13 -10.28 -47.36
N SER A 1005 -1.95 -9.80 -48.32
CA SER A 1005 -3.20 -10.46 -48.70
C SER A 1005 -3.02 -11.45 -49.84
N ASP A 1006 -3.61 -12.63 -49.69
CA ASP A 1006 -3.71 -13.64 -50.76
C ASP A 1006 -4.80 -13.27 -51.77
N ARG A 1007 -5.87 -12.61 -51.31
CA ARG A 1007 -7.03 -12.16 -52.09
C ARG A 1007 -7.53 -10.80 -51.60
N LEU A 1008 -8.07 -9.97 -52.50
CA LEU A 1008 -8.70 -8.69 -52.15
C LEU A 1008 -10.17 -8.66 -52.55
N ILE A 1009 -11.00 -8.03 -51.72
CA ILE A 1009 -12.37 -7.63 -52.06
C ILE A 1009 -12.44 -6.11 -52.00
N ALA A 1010 -12.87 -5.49 -53.10
CA ALA A 1010 -13.14 -4.07 -53.16
C ALA A 1010 -14.62 -3.78 -52.90
N LEU A 1011 -14.88 -2.90 -51.95
CA LEU A 1011 -16.21 -2.43 -51.60
C LEU A 1011 -16.42 -0.99 -52.08
N ASP A 1012 -17.61 -0.70 -52.60
CA ASP A 1012 -18.10 0.65 -52.84
C ASP A 1012 -19.60 0.74 -52.50
N GLN A 1013 -19.98 1.82 -51.81
CA GLN A 1013 -21.36 2.07 -51.36
C GLN A 1013 -22.07 0.85 -50.72
N GLY A 1014 -21.34 0.04 -49.94
CA GLY A 1014 -21.89 -1.12 -49.25
C GLY A 1014 -22.07 -2.37 -50.11
N ARG A 1015 -21.52 -2.42 -51.33
CA ARG A 1015 -21.56 -3.57 -52.25
C ARG A 1015 -20.15 -4.00 -52.67
N VAL A 1016 -20.01 -5.28 -53.03
CA VAL A 1016 -18.78 -5.81 -53.64
C VAL A 1016 -18.70 -5.36 -55.09
N VAL A 1017 -17.60 -4.70 -55.45
CA VAL A 1017 -17.27 -4.26 -56.80
C VAL A 1017 -16.54 -5.37 -57.54
N THR A 1018 -15.48 -5.89 -56.94
CA THR A 1018 -14.65 -6.96 -57.50
C THR A 1018 -14.00 -7.78 -56.38
N ASP A 1019 -13.66 -9.02 -56.69
CA ASP A 1019 -13.05 -10.03 -55.82
C ASP A 1019 -12.03 -10.81 -56.64
N GLY A 1020 -10.78 -10.89 -56.17
CA GLY A 1020 -9.71 -11.56 -56.91
C GLY A 1020 -8.32 -11.31 -56.31
N PRO A 1021 -7.26 -11.77 -57.00
CA PRO A 1021 -5.89 -11.52 -56.56
C PRO A 1021 -5.58 -10.00 -56.53
N PRO A 1022 -4.70 -9.53 -55.63
CA PRO A 1022 -4.47 -8.11 -55.40
C PRO A 1022 -4.20 -7.27 -56.66
N ASP A 1023 -3.36 -7.78 -57.57
CA ASP A 1023 -2.98 -7.10 -58.81
C ASP A 1023 -4.16 -6.89 -59.78
N GLU A 1024 -5.13 -7.81 -59.80
CA GLU A 1024 -6.32 -7.72 -60.67
C GLU A 1024 -7.33 -6.74 -60.10
N VAL A 1025 -7.57 -6.80 -58.78
CA VAL A 1025 -8.52 -5.94 -58.07
C VAL A 1025 -8.10 -4.48 -58.11
N LEU A 1026 -6.81 -4.18 -57.90
CA LEU A 1026 -6.30 -2.80 -57.91
C LEU A 1026 -6.27 -2.18 -59.31
N ARG A 1027 -6.24 -3.00 -60.38
CA ARG A 1027 -6.33 -2.53 -61.78
C ARG A 1027 -7.76 -2.46 -62.29
N HIS A 1028 -8.75 -2.90 -61.50
CA HIS A 1028 -10.14 -2.90 -61.91
C HIS A 1028 -10.64 -1.45 -62.12
N PRO A 1029 -11.22 -1.11 -63.29
CA PRO A 1029 -11.59 0.27 -63.63
C PRO A 1029 -12.50 0.95 -62.60
N GLU A 1030 -13.46 0.20 -62.03
CA GLU A 1030 -14.39 0.71 -61.03
C GLU A 1030 -13.73 0.97 -59.67
N VAL A 1031 -12.71 0.19 -59.30
CA VAL A 1031 -11.94 0.40 -58.06
C VAL A 1031 -11.07 1.65 -58.20
N VAL A 1032 -10.39 1.78 -59.34
CA VAL A 1032 -9.59 2.97 -59.67
C VAL A 1032 -10.47 4.23 -59.70
N ALA A 1033 -11.66 4.17 -60.30
CA ALA A 1033 -12.60 5.28 -60.32
C ALA A 1033 -13.13 5.64 -58.92
N ALA A 1034 -13.42 4.65 -58.08
CA ALA A 1034 -13.88 4.86 -56.70
C ALA A 1034 -12.82 5.52 -55.80
N TYR A 1035 -11.52 5.26 -56.05
CA TYR A 1035 -10.41 5.87 -55.31
C TYR A 1035 -9.92 7.21 -55.86
N LEU A 1036 -9.97 7.42 -57.18
CA LEU A 1036 -9.51 8.66 -57.82
C LEU A 1036 -10.58 9.75 -57.93
N GLY A 1037 -11.84 9.41 -57.63
CA GLY A 1037 -12.98 10.29 -57.84
C GLY A 1037 -13.31 10.40 -59.32
N THR A 1038 -14.60 10.26 -59.66
CA THR A 1038 -15.09 10.48 -61.01
C THR A 1038 -14.96 11.96 -61.38
N ASP A 1039 -13.82 12.33 -61.98
CA ASP A 1039 -13.69 13.57 -62.73
C ASP A 1039 -12.94 13.26 -64.03
N GLU A 1040 -13.68 13.21 -65.15
CA GLU A 1040 -13.14 13.01 -66.51
C GLU A 1040 -12.01 14.00 -66.86
N ALA A 1041 -11.89 15.11 -66.10
CA ALA A 1041 -10.85 16.11 -66.19
C ALA A 1041 -9.46 15.66 -65.68
N VAL A 1042 -9.38 14.62 -64.83
CA VAL A 1042 -8.10 14.10 -64.32
C VAL A 1042 -7.49 13.08 -65.29
N LEU A 1043 -8.32 12.23 -65.90
CA LEU A 1043 -7.90 11.25 -66.92
C LEU A 1043 -7.35 11.91 -68.20
N THR A 1044 -7.77 13.13 -68.53
CA THR A 1044 -7.26 13.89 -69.69
C THR A 1044 -5.95 14.65 -69.46
N ARG A 1045 -5.47 14.77 -68.21
CA ARG A 1045 -4.15 15.39 -67.92
C ARG A 1045 -2.97 14.43 -68.06
N SER A 1046 -3.22 13.13 -67.95
CA SER A 1046 -2.22 12.08 -68.13
C SER A 1046 -2.18 11.66 -69.60
N GLY A 1047 -1.53 12.45 -70.45
CA GLY A 1047 -1.29 12.10 -71.86
C GLY A 1047 -0.47 10.82 -72.02
N PRO A 1048 -0.44 10.21 -73.23
CA PRO A 1048 0.22 8.93 -73.46
C PRO A 1048 1.74 9.08 -73.37
N THR A 1049 2.37 8.29 -72.51
CA THR A 1049 3.82 8.14 -72.40
C THR A 1049 4.37 7.64 -73.75
N ARG A 1050 5.22 8.44 -74.39
CA ARG A 1050 6.01 8.04 -75.56
C ARG A 1050 7.17 7.16 -75.12
N ASP A 1051 7.26 5.98 -75.71
CA ASP A 1051 8.48 5.17 -75.81
C ASP A 1051 9.56 5.95 -76.60
N HIS A 1052 10.81 5.92 -76.12
CA HIS A 1052 11.96 5.35 -76.84
C HIS A 1052 13.29 5.62 -76.11
N ILE A 1053 13.94 4.53 -75.71
CA ILE A 1053 15.40 4.38 -75.75
C ILE A 1053 15.70 3.79 -77.15
N ASP A 1054 16.60 4.41 -77.94
CA ASP A 1054 17.70 3.65 -78.57
C ASP A 1054 18.85 4.49 -79.18
N GLU A 1055 20.04 3.92 -78.97
CA GLU A 1055 21.37 3.99 -79.64
C GLU A 1055 22.29 5.25 -79.64
N GLY A 1056 23.40 5.12 -78.87
CA GLY A 1056 24.81 5.12 -79.36
C GLY A 1056 25.66 6.41 -79.20
N PRO A 1057 27.02 6.33 -79.20
CA PRO A 1057 27.92 5.17 -79.28
C PRO A 1057 28.64 4.79 -77.97
#